data_AF-A0A7S0KFP2-F1
#
_entry.id   AF-A0A7S0KFP2-F1
#
_cell.length_a   1.000
_cell.length_b   1.000
_cell.length_c   1.000
_cell.angle_alpha   90.00
_cell.angle_beta   90.00
_cell.angle_gamma   90.00
#
_symmetry.space_group_name_H-M   'P 1'
#
loop_
_entity.id
_entity.type
_entity.pdbx_description
1 polymer ?
#
loop_
_entity_poly.entity_id
_entity_poly.type
_entity_poly.pdbx_seq_one_letter_code
_entity_poly.pdbx_strand_id
1 'polypeptide(L)'
;MRTAALLDDGTTLPPLASRAARIWRGGQYAGPDIAAGGSTHALPSNVEHGLQCKASTVIYMLEKRLGPDVMQKVLKYFAGLHVRRNKKDQSSRAGPSAEVLASNARWIHTLQMFDHCRATVNLGKGEVNSFLERWVYGAGTPKLAVGYVVKRRKNVMEFAVKLEGSNAAAAADRAALAVARNHRTSVTVRMREEGRIDANDHVVSLGTTAWQLMEIPLQPRPKDRRPKTIIESGGDPELIAAMDCPVHYVRVDPEFEWMGNIEQPVKQIGLESMMAQMLEREKDVVAQTVAVEFLGRRVENGSMSAVLVLDKCLNSENTFCRVRAEAAIALGKSASAKTQWGGLNALVRHYRANQCDADTGKPKQNDFRDLAKTIVDEAVITALGLVVDSETKRSHPDALEILIERLTYNDNEGNPQSDDGFVTTIIDALARSLPPNAATLSTIVELLYLYVQRDERFPSDDMCVTCAAIRALGLLSSSIESKELRSIAAKGAELGFVLEKQSAFLAAADTKMYLEYAKSKNVIDSLDFMLECAKDRPTATQSALLWSAYDYLQTFRGSPSLQTVTPKVLKELRDFVLYGGAEVASAAFSIISFLASNDLSLDEVREAIAIAIKRAGDQVAVGVAVHQSAPRTAEEEAKRAEKEAKRARKRERELAKRSAREAEDLHAAEQRRRDAEAAYVNAMAEHVEDTQTYSEHTGTMITPGDDAPDTPATIGMKRERESVKSFVETDSAVKAEVPAAVEAPAGEEPPKKVKKLTFKLKKPTA
;
A
#
# COMPACT_ATOMS: atom_id res chain seq x y z
N MET A 1 -3.44 -2.75 6.31
CA MET A 1 -2.46 -1.64 6.41
C MET A 1 -1.46 -1.72 5.27
N ARG A 2 -0.20 -2.17 5.47
CA ARG A 2 0.87 -2.13 4.45
C ARG A 2 0.45 -2.69 3.09
N THR A 3 -0.12 -3.90 3.02
CA THR A 3 -0.60 -4.51 1.76
C THR A 3 -1.63 -3.63 1.05
N ALA A 4 -2.57 -3.02 1.79
CA ALA A 4 -3.56 -2.10 1.22
C ALA A 4 -2.91 -0.82 0.68
N ALA A 5 -1.85 -0.31 1.31
CA ALA A 5 -1.10 0.87 0.84
C ALA A 5 -0.16 0.57 -0.35
N LEU A 6 0.30 -0.67 -0.49
CA LEU A 6 1.02 -1.12 -1.68
C LEU A 6 0.08 -1.31 -2.89
N LEU A 7 -1.15 -1.79 -2.66
CA LEU A 7 -2.14 -2.03 -3.72
C LEU A 7 -2.94 -0.77 -4.09
N ASP A 8 -3.20 0.15 -3.17
CA ASP A 8 -3.89 1.42 -3.42
C ASP A 8 -2.91 2.54 -3.81
N ASP A 9 -2.32 2.38 -5.00
CA ASP A 9 -1.46 3.35 -5.69
C ASP A 9 -2.22 4.62 -6.14
N GLY A 10 -3.55 4.55 -6.25
CA GLY A 10 -4.39 5.60 -6.81
C GLY A 10 -4.40 5.65 -8.36
N THR A 11 -3.96 4.57 -9.00
CA THR A 11 -4.04 4.34 -10.46
C THR A 11 -4.75 3.03 -10.83
N THR A 12 -4.51 1.94 -10.08
CA THR A 12 -5.07 0.61 -10.35
C THR A 12 -6.26 0.28 -9.44
N LEU A 13 -6.21 0.63 -8.16
CA LEU A 13 -7.29 0.33 -7.21
C LEU A 13 -8.37 1.43 -7.18
N PRO A 14 -9.66 1.10 -7.39
CA PRO A 14 -10.75 2.08 -7.26
C PRO A 14 -11.05 2.41 -5.77
N PRO A 15 -11.85 3.47 -5.51
CA PRO A 15 -12.39 3.73 -4.18
C PRO A 15 -13.37 2.62 -3.76
N LEU A 16 -13.52 2.39 -2.45
CA LEU A 16 -14.42 1.38 -1.88
C LEU A 16 -15.89 1.64 -2.22
N ALA A 17 -16.27 2.90 -2.38
CA ALA A 17 -17.57 3.34 -2.85
C ALA A 17 -17.45 4.70 -3.56
N SER A 18 -18.53 5.18 -4.19
CA SER A 18 -18.58 6.53 -4.75
C SER A 18 -19.81 7.29 -4.25
N ARG A 19 -19.67 8.62 -4.05
CA ARG A 19 -20.75 9.51 -3.53
C ARG A 19 -22.02 9.50 -4.38
N ALA A 20 -21.89 9.27 -5.67
CA ALA A 20 -22.93 8.82 -6.58
C ALA A 20 -22.36 7.58 -7.28
N ALA A 21 -23.15 6.52 -7.43
CA ALA A 21 -22.71 5.24 -8.01
C ALA A 21 -22.16 5.42 -9.44
N ARG A 22 -20.85 5.70 -9.52
CA ARG A 22 -20.15 6.15 -10.72
C ARG A 22 -18.71 5.66 -10.72
N ILE A 23 -18.25 5.40 -11.94
CA ILE A 23 -17.00 4.74 -12.26
C ILE A 23 -15.82 5.67 -12.02
N TRP A 24 -14.77 5.15 -11.40
CA TRP A 24 -13.52 5.84 -11.18
C TRP A 24 -12.58 5.62 -12.37
N ARG A 25 -11.92 6.68 -12.85
CA ARG A 25 -10.89 6.62 -13.90
C ARG A 25 -9.72 7.53 -13.52
N GLY A 26 -8.52 6.97 -13.36
CA GLY A 26 -7.25 7.72 -13.35
C GLY A 26 -7.20 8.95 -12.41
N GLY A 27 -7.85 8.89 -11.25
CA GLY A 27 -7.92 10.02 -10.32
C GLY A 27 -8.77 11.22 -10.76
N GLN A 28 -9.59 11.11 -11.81
CA GLN A 28 -10.48 12.17 -12.28
C GLN A 28 -11.98 11.81 -12.12
N TYR A 29 -12.79 12.84 -11.85
CA TYR A 29 -14.24 12.73 -11.75
C TYR A 29 -14.87 12.60 -13.14
N ALA A 30 -15.16 11.35 -13.55
CA ALA A 30 -16.08 11.11 -14.66
C ALA A 30 -17.50 11.57 -14.25
N GLY A 31 -18.13 12.36 -15.12
CA GLY A 31 -19.33 13.12 -14.79
C GLY A 31 -20.63 12.30 -14.62
N PRO A 32 -21.79 12.98 -14.65
CA PRO A 32 -23.09 12.32 -14.52
C PRO A 32 -23.47 11.45 -15.71
N ASP A 33 -23.05 10.17 -15.69
CA ASP A 33 -23.72 9.16 -16.49
C ASP A 33 -25.04 8.76 -15.80
N ILE A 34 -26.15 8.90 -16.51
CA ILE A 34 -27.51 8.64 -16.03
C ILE A 34 -27.93 7.20 -16.37
N ALA A 35 -27.18 6.51 -17.24
CA ALA A 35 -27.47 5.17 -17.74
C ALA A 35 -26.72 4.04 -16.99
N ALA A 36 -25.96 4.34 -15.93
CA ALA A 36 -25.16 3.36 -15.18
C ALA A 36 -25.99 2.43 -14.28
N GLY A 37 -26.92 1.67 -14.89
CA GLY A 37 -27.64 0.53 -14.31
C GLY A 37 -26.98 -0.81 -14.66
N GLY A 38 -25.66 -0.82 -14.86
CA GLY A 38 -24.90 -2.01 -15.26
C GLY A 38 -24.86 -3.08 -14.19
N SER A 39 -24.68 -4.32 -14.63
CA SER A 39 -24.50 -5.48 -13.75
C SER A 39 -23.21 -5.42 -12.93
N THR A 40 -23.23 -6.04 -11.76
CA THR A 40 -22.01 -6.31 -10.99
C THR A 40 -21.26 -7.49 -11.61
N HIS A 41 -20.37 -7.22 -12.56
CA HIS A 41 -19.26 -8.15 -12.81
C HIS A 41 -18.36 -8.17 -11.58
N ALA A 42 -17.92 -9.37 -11.16
CA ALA A 42 -16.92 -9.46 -10.11
C ALA A 42 -15.62 -8.82 -10.59
N LEU A 43 -14.94 -8.15 -9.66
CA LEU A 43 -13.72 -7.41 -9.96
C LEU A 43 -12.57 -8.38 -10.26
N PRO A 44 -11.51 -7.93 -10.94
CA PRO A 44 -10.29 -8.70 -11.04
C PRO A 44 -9.81 -9.17 -9.66
N SER A 45 -9.39 -10.44 -9.48
CA SER A 45 -9.10 -11.02 -8.17
C SER A 45 -8.02 -10.24 -7.39
N ASN A 46 -7.04 -9.67 -8.09
CA ASN A 46 -6.06 -8.74 -7.51
C ASN A 46 -6.69 -7.41 -7.04
N VAL A 47 -7.62 -6.85 -7.81
CA VAL A 47 -8.41 -5.65 -7.45
C VAL A 47 -9.37 -5.96 -6.31
N GLU A 48 -10.04 -7.12 -6.33
CA GLU A 48 -10.91 -7.57 -5.25
C GLU A 48 -10.10 -7.77 -3.95
N HIS A 49 -8.98 -8.48 -4.00
CA HIS A 49 -8.07 -8.64 -2.87
C HIS A 49 -7.58 -7.28 -2.34
N GLY A 50 -7.25 -6.34 -3.24
CA GLY A 50 -6.92 -4.96 -2.88
C GLY A 50 -8.06 -4.22 -2.18
N LEU A 51 -9.30 -4.35 -2.66
CA LEU A 51 -10.48 -3.76 -2.02
C LEU A 51 -10.83 -4.46 -0.71
N GLN A 52 -10.69 -5.77 -0.59
CA GLN A 52 -10.86 -6.52 0.66
C GLN A 52 -9.82 -6.08 1.70
N CYS A 53 -8.55 -5.96 1.29
CA CYS A 53 -7.47 -5.40 2.11
C CYS A 53 -7.77 -3.95 2.55
N LYS A 54 -8.19 -3.09 1.61
CA LYS A 54 -8.54 -1.70 1.89
C LYS A 54 -9.76 -1.59 2.81
N ALA A 55 -10.84 -2.34 2.54
CA ALA A 55 -12.05 -2.37 3.36
C ALA A 55 -11.74 -2.80 4.80
N SER A 56 -11.03 -3.93 4.97
CA SER A 56 -10.61 -4.41 6.29
C SER A 56 -9.76 -3.37 7.03
N THR A 57 -8.87 -2.69 6.31
CA THR A 57 -8.05 -1.60 6.87
C THR A 57 -8.88 -0.38 7.26
N VAL A 58 -9.87 0.03 6.45
CA VAL A 58 -10.78 1.14 6.77
C VAL A 58 -11.65 0.82 7.99
N ILE A 59 -12.14 -0.42 8.13
CA ILE A 59 -12.88 -0.85 9.32
C ILE A 59 -11.99 -0.82 10.57
N TYR A 60 -10.75 -1.31 10.50
CA TYR A 60 -9.77 -1.18 11.60
C TYR A 60 -9.50 0.28 11.98
N MET A 61 -9.29 1.18 11.00
CA MET A 61 -9.09 2.61 11.26
C MET A 61 -10.32 3.27 11.89
N LEU A 62 -11.52 2.81 11.53
CA LEU A 62 -12.78 3.28 12.11
C LEU A 62 -12.97 2.74 13.54
N GLU A 63 -12.65 1.48 13.79
CA GLU A 63 -12.67 0.85 15.11
C GLU A 63 -11.69 1.52 16.08
N LYS A 64 -10.45 1.80 15.66
CA LYS A 64 -9.46 2.56 16.46
C LYS A 64 -9.96 3.94 16.87
N ARG A 65 -10.78 4.61 16.05
CA ARG A 65 -11.40 5.92 16.37
C ARG A 65 -12.65 5.82 17.25
N LEU A 66 -13.45 4.78 17.09
CA LEU A 66 -14.70 4.58 17.83
C LEU A 66 -14.49 3.88 19.19
N GLY A 67 -13.46 3.07 19.31
CA GLY A 67 -13.28 2.07 20.36
C GLY A 67 -13.97 0.74 20.02
N PRO A 68 -13.39 -0.41 20.43
CA PRO A 68 -13.90 -1.74 20.09
C PRO A 68 -15.31 -2.00 20.65
N ASP A 69 -15.61 -1.53 21.86
CA ASP A 69 -16.95 -1.68 22.47
C ASP A 69 -18.05 -0.97 21.67
N VAL A 70 -17.72 0.18 21.08
CA VAL A 70 -18.65 0.92 20.22
C VAL A 70 -18.83 0.18 18.89
N MET A 71 -17.73 -0.25 18.26
CA MET A 71 -17.80 -1.02 17.02
C MET A 71 -18.65 -2.30 17.23
N GLN A 72 -18.43 -3.01 18.34
CA GLN A 72 -19.22 -4.18 18.69
C GLN A 72 -20.71 -3.85 18.90
N LYS A 73 -21.06 -2.72 19.52
CA LYS A 73 -22.46 -2.26 19.65
C LYS A 73 -23.10 -1.94 18.30
N VAL A 74 -22.37 -1.26 17.41
CA VAL A 74 -22.79 -0.96 16.03
C VAL A 74 -23.03 -2.26 15.25
N LEU A 75 -22.10 -3.20 15.27
CA LEU A 75 -22.23 -4.48 14.58
C LEU A 75 -23.39 -5.31 15.14
N LYS A 76 -23.56 -5.36 16.47
CA LYS A 76 -24.72 -6.00 17.13
C LYS A 76 -26.05 -5.35 16.72
N TYR A 77 -26.10 -4.03 16.53
CA TYR A 77 -27.28 -3.34 16.01
C TYR A 77 -27.62 -3.79 14.59
N PHE A 78 -26.65 -3.79 13.67
CA PHE A 78 -26.88 -4.16 12.28
C PHE A 78 -27.19 -5.66 12.09
N ALA A 79 -26.48 -6.56 12.78
CA ALA A 79 -26.82 -7.98 12.81
C ALA A 79 -28.24 -8.21 13.37
N GLY A 80 -28.61 -7.45 14.41
CA GLY A 80 -29.92 -7.50 15.04
C GLY A 80 -31.09 -6.94 14.23
N LEU A 81 -30.86 -6.20 13.13
CA LEU A 81 -31.95 -5.64 12.30
C LEU A 81 -32.84 -6.73 11.70
N HIS A 82 -32.24 -7.82 11.20
CA HIS A 82 -32.96 -8.96 10.65
C HIS A 82 -33.82 -9.67 11.72
N VAL A 83 -33.26 -9.87 12.92
CA VAL A 83 -33.95 -10.54 14.04
C VAL A 83 -35.08 -9.68 14.61
N ARG A 84 -34.85 -8.37 14.76
CA ARG A 84 -35.86 -7.42 15.27
C ARG A 84 -37.06 -7.28 14.34
N ARG A 85 -36.87 -7.49 13.03
CA ARG A 85 -37.96 -7.51 12.04
C ARG A 85 -38.88 -8.72 12.24
N ASN A 86 -38.31 -9.93 12.35
CA ASN A 86 -39.08 -11.15 12.59
C ASN A 86 -39.94 -11.08 13.87
N LYS A 87 -39.48 -10.40 14.93
CA LYS A 87 -40.26 -10.25 16.16
C LYS A 87 -41.48 -9.33 16.02
N LYS A 88 -41.53 -8.49 14.99
CA LYS A 88 -42.69 -7.65 14.65
C LYS A 88 -43.67 -8.37 13.72
N ASP A 89 -43.15 -9.24 12.85
CA ASP A 89 -43.95 -10.05 11.92
C ASP A 89 -44.50 -11.33 12.59
N GLN A 90 -43.96 -11.78 13.74
CA GLN A 90 -44.46 -12.95 14.50
C GLN A 90 -45.90 -12.87 15.01
N SER A 91 -46.59 -11.73 14.89
CA SER A 91 -48.04 -11.65 15.11
C SER A 91 -48.87 -12.19 13.93
N SER A 92 -48.24 -12.48 12.78
CA SER A 92 -48.85 -13.20 11.66
C SER A 92 -48.05 -14.48 11.35
N ARG A 93 -48.75 -15.61 11.30
CA ARG A 93 -48.16 -16.97 11.23
C ARG A 93 -47.78 -17.37 9.79
N ALA A 94 -47.28 -16.42 9.01
CA ALA A 94 -46.79 -16.61 7.65
C ALA A 94 -45.30 -16.28 7.58
N GLY A 95 -44.57 -16.93 6.66
CA GLY A 95 -43.20 -16.53 6.34
C GLY A 95 -43.12 -15.09 5.81
N PRO A 96 -41.92 -14.51 5.67
CA PRO A 96 -41.76 -13.13 5.21
C PRO A 96 -42.51 -12.90 3.89
N SER A 97 -43.49 -11.99 3.92
CA SER A 97 -44.37 -11.67 2.78
C SER A 97 -43.59 -11.34 1.50
N ALA A 98 -44.19 -11.59 0.33
CA ALA A 98 -43.63 -11.17 -0.95
C ALA A 98 -43.32 -9.66 -1.00
N GLU A 99 -44.11 -8.81 -0.32
CA GLU A 99 -43.83 -7.38 -0.18
C GLU A 99 -42.61 -7.09 0.72
N VAL A 100 -42.34 -7.95 1.71
CA VAL A 100 -41.14 -7.89 2.56
C VAL A 100 -39.89 -8.27 1.74
N LEU A 101 -40.03 -9.23 0.83
CA LEU A 101 -38.98 -9.61 -0.12
C LEU A 101 -38.74 -8.56 -1.22
N ALA A 102 -39.74 -7.75 -1.57
CA ALA A 102 -39.67 -6.68 -2.57
C ALA A 102 -39.29 -5.29 -2.01
N SER A 103 -39.14 -5.15 -0.69
CA SER A 103 -38.85 -3.87 -0.04
C SER A 103 -37.36 -3.46 -0.13
N ASN A 104 -37.09 -2.18 -0.39
CA ASN A 104 -35.75 -1.56 -0.31
C ASN A 104 -35.05 -1.74 1.06
N ALA A 105 -35.79 -2.16 2.09
CA ALA A 105 -35.27 -2.39 3.44
C ALA A 105 -34.48 -3.71 3.62
N ARG A 106 -34.15 -4.42 2.54
CA ARG A 106 -33.28 -5.61 2.57
C ARG A 106 -31.78 -5.27 2.61
N TRP A 107 -31.39 -4.03 2.29
CA TRP A 107 -30.00 -3.67 2.06
C TRP A 107 -29.49 -2.70 3.15
N ILE A 108 -28.38 -3.05 3.79
CA ILE A 108 -27.66 -2.14 4.69
C ILE A 108 -26.79 -1.24 3.82
N HIS A 109 -27.10 0.05 3.76
CA HIS A 109 -26.29 0.99 2.98
C HIS A 109 -25.09 1.49 3.79
N THR A 110 -23.95 1.69 3.14
CA THR A 110 -22.72 2.24 3.74
C THR A 110 -23.00 3.50 4.56
N LEU A 111 -23.77 4.45 4.01
CA LEU A 111 -24.15 5.69 4.71
C LEU A 111 -24.90 5.42 6.03
N GLN A 112 -25.78 4.41 6.09
CA GLN A 112 -26.51 4.06 7.31
C GLN A 112 -25.56 3.56 8.40
N MET A 113 -24.56 2.74 8.03
CA MET A 113 -23.52 2.28 8.96
C MET A 113 -22.75 3.47 9.54
N PHE A 114 -22.22 4.36 8.70
CA PHE A 114 -21.43 5.50 9.17
C PHE A 114 -22.26 6.56 9.91
N ASP A 115 -23.52 6.80 9.52
CA ASP A 115 -24.45 7.64 10.29
C ASP A 115 -24.74 7.04 11.68
N HIS A 116 -24.85 5.72 11.79
CA HIS A 116 -25.05 5.04 13.08
C HIS A 116 -23.79 5.11 13.94
N CYS A 117 -22.59 4.83 13.38
CA CYS A 117 -21.31 5.04 14.07
C CYS A 117 -21.19 6.47 14.63
N ARG A 118 -21.52 7.48 13.81
CA ARG A 118 -21.53 8.89 14.25
C ARG A 118 -22.48 9.10 15.44
N ALA A 119 -23.70 8.59 15.33
CA ALA A 119 -24.73 8.75 16.35
C ALA A 119 -24.42 8.02 17.67
N THR A 120 -23.67 6.91 17.64
CA THR A 120 -23.33 6.15 18.86
C THR A 120 -22.27 6.86 19.73
N VAL A 121 -21.42 7.71 19.17
CA VAL A 121 -20.30 8.38 19.89
C VAL A 121 -20.43 9.91 19.91
N ASN A 122 -21.52 10.47 19.37
CA ASN A 122 -21.69 11.92 19.15
C ASN A 122 -20.52 12.55 18.36
N LEU A 123 -19.91 11.79 17.45
CA LEU A 123 -18.80 12.27 16.61
C LEU A 123 -19.22 13.48 15.76
N GLY A 124 -18.29 14.43 15.62
CA GLY A 124 -18.50 15.61 14.78
C GLY A 124 -18.84 15.21 13.34
N LYS A 125 -19.92 15.76 12.78
CA LYS A 125 -20.36 15.45 11.41
C LYS A 125 -19.27 15.69 10.36
N GLY A 126 -18.41 16.68 10.58
CA GLY A 126 -17.25 16.95 9.72
C GLY A 126 -16.21 15.82 9.76
N GLU A 127 -15.92 15.25 10.94
CA GLU A 127 -14.87 14.24 11.09
C GLU A 127 -15.19 12.96 10.32
N VAL A 128 -16.35 12.36 10.59
CA VAL A 128 -16.81 11.13 9.91
C VAL A 128 -16.92 11.33 8.41
N ASN A 129 -17.43 12.48 7.96
CA ASN A 129 -17.53 12.76 6.54
C ASN A 129 -16.14 12.96 5.90
N SER A 130 -15.18 13.61 6.58
CA SER A 130 -13.81 13.75 6.07
C SER A 130 -13.08 12.39 5.98
N PHE A 131 -13.36 11.48 6.92
CA PHE A 131 -12.87 10.10 6.87
C PHE A 131 -13.45 9.34 5.67
N LEU A 132 -14.75 9.50 5.41
CA LEU A 132 -15.42 8.94 4.23
C LEU A 132 -14.83 9.49 2.92
N GLU A 133 -14.64 10.80 2.79
CA GLU A 133 -13.99 11.40 1.62
C GLU A 133 -12.60 10.82 1.38
N ARG A 134 -11.80 10.67 2.45
CA ARG A 134 -10.40 10.26 2.29
C ARG A 134 -10.21 8.78 1.96
N TRP A 135 -10.97 7.91 2.63
CA TRP A 135 -10.67 6.46 2.67
C TRP A 135 -11.74 5.58 2.01
N VAL A 136 -12.97 6.06 1.90
CA VAL A 136 -14.08 5.30 1.29
C VAL A 136 -14.36 5.78 -0.13
N TYR A 137 -14.48 7.09 -0.33
CA TYR A 137 -14.70 7.72 -1.64
C TYR A 137 -13.40 8.09 -2.36
N GLY A 138 -12.28 8.14 -1.62
CA GLY A 138 -10.94 8.40 -2.13
C GLY A 138 -10.20 7.13 -2.58
N ALA A 139 -9.26 7.33 -3.49
CA ALA A 139 -8.29 6.33 -3.95
C ALA A 139 -6.89 6.92 -3.88
N GLY A 140 -5.87 6.06 -3.81
CA GLY A 140 -4.49 6.43 -3.54
C GLY A 140 -4.23 6.64 -2.05
N THR A 141 -3.23 5.93 -1.56
CA THR A 141 -2.69 6.13 -0.21
C THR A 141 -1.61 7.22 -0.20
N PRO A 142 -1.47 7.95 0.92
CA PRO A 142 -0.38 8.89 1.10
C PRO A 142 0.93 8.15 1.38
N LYS A 143 2.03 8.79 1.03
CA LYS A 143 3.39 8.42 1.41
C LYS A 143 3.92 9.45 2.40
N LEU A 144 4.44 9.01 3.53
CA LEU A 144 5.10 9.86 4.51
C LEU A 144 6.61 9.69 4.34
N ALA A 145 7.24 10.62 3.63
CA ALA A 145 8.69 10.71 3.55
C ALA A 145 9.20 11.38 4.83
N VAL A 146 9.97 10.67 5.65
CA VAL A 146 10.37 11.12 6.99
C VAL A 146 11.88 10.99 7.20
N GLY A 147 12.49 11.94 7.90
CA GLY A 147 13.90 11.89 8.27
C GLY A 147 14.15 12.65 9.57
N TYR A 148 15.27 12.43 10.24
CA TYR A 148 15.56 13.12 11.50
C TYR A 148 17.05 13.36 11.73
N VAL A 149 17.40 14.37 12.52
CA VAL A 149 18.79 14.68 12.88
C VAL A 149 18.89 15.01 14.37
N VAL A 150 19.71 14.25 15.10
CA VAL A 150 19.93 14.50 16.53
C VAL A 150 21.03 15.54 16.72
N LYS A 151 20.65 16.77 17.09
CA LYS A 151 21.57 17.87 17.39
C LYS A 151 21.94 17.85 18.86
N ARG A 152 22.90 16.98 19.21
CA ARG A 152 23.41 16.81 20.59
C ARG A 152 23.77 18.12 21.31
N ARG A 153 24.37 19.11 20.64
CA ARG A 153 24.69 20.42 21.26
C ARG A 153 23.46 21.22 21.70
N LYS A 154 22.30 20.99 21.10
CA LYS A 154 21.01 21.59 21.48
C LYS A 154 20.19 20.69 22.43
N ASN A 155 20.55 19.42 22.61
CA ASN A 155 19.68 18.37 23.15
C ASN A 155 18.31 18.33 22.45
N VAL A 156 18.31 18.33 21.12
CA VAL A 156 17.09 18.30 20.29
C VAL A 156 17.26 17.29 19.15
N MET A 157 16.20 16.54 18.86
CA MET A 157 16.03 15.81 17.59
C MET A 157 15.16 16.65 16.66
N GLU A 158 15.73 17.10 15.54
CA GLU A 158 14.95 17.71 14.46
C GLU A 158 14.33 16.58 13.64
N PHE A 159 12.99 16.48 13.64
CA PHE A 159 12.22 15.53 12.85
C PHE A 159 11.54 16.25 11.68
N ALA A 160 11.76 15.74 10.47
CA ALA A 160 11.17 16.26 9.24
C ALA A 160 10.20 15.24 8.64
N VAL A 161 9.02 15.70 8.23
CA VAL A 161 8.04 14.89 7.49
C VAL A 161 7.49 15.66 6.30
N LYS A 162 7.31 14.94 5.19
CA LYS A 162 6.64 15.38 3.98
C LYS A 162 5.56 14.37 3.61
N LEU A 163 4.38 14.90 3.29
CA LEU A 163 3.28 14.12 2.74
C LEU A 163 3.38 14.14 1.20
N GLU A 164 3.61 12.97 0.61
CA GLU A 164 3.59 12.72 -0.83
C GLU A 164 2.43 11.77 -1.18
N GLY A 165 2.21 11.54 -2.47
CA GLY A 165 1.17 10.62 -2.93
C GLY A 165 0.84 10.82 -4.41
N SER A 166 0.01 9.95 -4.96
CA SER A 166 -0.51 10.11 -6.32
C SER A 166 -1.50 11.27 -6.42
N ASN A 167 -1.81 11.71 -7.65
CA ASN A 167 -2.80 12.75 -7.90
C ASN A 167 -4.18 12.40 -7.31
N ALA A 168 -4.54 11.11 -7.26
CA ALA A 168 -5.75 10.61 -6.63
C ALA A 168 -5.71 10.77 -5.10
N ALA A 169 -4.60 10.39 -4.46
CA ALA A 169 -4.39 10.56 -3.02
C ALA A 169 -4.55 12.04 -2.63
N ALA A 170 -3.82 12.93 -3.31
CA ALA A 170 -3.89 14.36 -3.07
C ALA A 170 -5.29 14.97 -3.36
N ALA A 171 -6.06 14.41 -4.30
CA ALA A 171 -7.44 14.81 -4.54
C ALA A 171 -8.38 14.38 -3.39
N ALA A 172 -8.18 13.19 -2.84
CA ALA A 172 -8.91 12.70 -1.67
C ALA A 172 -8.61 13.52 -0.41
N ASP A 173 -7.34 13.90 -0.20
CA ASP A 173 -6.91 14.80 0.89
C ASP A 173 -7.58 16.18 0.77
N ARG A 174 -7.60 16.78 -0.43
CA ARG A 174 -8.32 18.05 -0.68
C ARG A 174 -9.82 17.93 -0.44
N ALA A 175 -10.45 16.83 -0.87
CA ALA A 175 -11.88 16.60 -0.64
C ALA A 175 -12.23 16.48 0.85
N ALA A 176 -11.38 15.80 1.63
CA ALA A 176 -11.55 15.66 3.07
C ALA A 176 -11.37 16.98 3.83
N LEU A 177 -10.34 17.78 3.48
CA LEU A 177 -10.11 19.11 4.04
C LEU A 177 -11.25 20.10 3.75
N ALA A 178 -11.87 20.01 2.56
CA ALA A 178 -13.04 20.82 2.20
C ALA A 178 -14.30 20.49 3.04
N VAL A 179 -14.35 19.30 3.65
CA VAL A 179 -15.45 18.85 4.53
C VAL A 179 -15.15 19.13 6.01
N ALA A 180 -13.90 19.02 6.43
CA ALA A 180 -13.45 19.40 7.76
C ALA A 180 -12.03 19.98 7.74
N ARG A 181 -11.88 21.23 8.20
CA ARG A 181 -10.56 21.89 8.34
C ARG A 181 -9.59 21.13 9.24
N ASN A 182 -10.12 20.36 10.20
CA ASN A 182 -9.35 19.54 11.13
C ASN A 182 -9.29 18.06 10.68
N HIS A 183 -9.47 17.76 9.37
CA HIS A 183 -9.20 16.42 8.85
C HIS A 183 -7.77 16.04 9.23
N ARG A 184 -7.58 14.81 9.76
CA ARG A 184 -6.43 14.43 10.59
C ARG A 184 -5.08 14.78 9.92
N THR A 185 -4.51 15.92 10.29
CA THR A 185 -3.24 16.45 9.80
C THR A 185 -2.10 16.13 10.76
N SER A 186 -2.07 14.95 11.38
CA SER A 186 -0.98 14.60 12.29
C SER A 186 -0.61 13.12 12.27
N VAL A 187 0.67 12.84 12.52
CA VAL A 187 1.25 11.50 12.65
C VAL A 187 1.94 11.38 14.02
N THR A 188 1.77 10.25 14.68
CA THR A 188 2.46 9.97 15.96
C THR A 188 3.86 9.44 15.68
N VAL A 189 4.86 10.00 16.35
CA VAL A 189 6.26 9.56 16.33
C VAL A 189 6.64 9.08 17.72
N ARG A 190 6.88 7.77 17.85
CA ARG A 190 7.31 7.13 19.09
C ARG A 190 8.82 7.01 19.09
N MET A 191 9.49 7.65 20.04
CA MET A 191 10.94 7.57 20.20
C MET A 191 11.31 6.99 21.56
N ARG A 192 12.43 6.28 21.63
CA ARG A 192 13.01 5.84 22.91
C ARG A 192 14.37 6.50 23.11
N GLU A 193 14.56 7.13 24.26
CA GLU A 193 15.80 7.80 24.64
C GLU A 193 16.67 6.89 25.53
N GLU A 194 17.98 7.10 25.48
CA GLU A 194 18.95 6.45 26.36
C GLU A 194 18.68 6.83 27.82
N GLY A 195 18.53 5.83 28.69
CA GLY A 195 18.21 6.03 30.11
C GLY A 195 16.71 6.13 30.43
N ARG A 196 15.81 6.17 29.43
CA ARG A 196 14.37 5.99 29.67
C ARG A 196 13.97 4.51 29.61
N ILE A 197 13.13 4.11 30.55
CA ILE A 197 12.52 2.77 30.57
C ILE A 197 11.53 2.66 29.40
N ASP A 198 10.64 3.63 29.25
CA ASP A 198 9.56 3.63 28.25
C ASP A 198 9.87 4.53 27.05
N ALA A 199 9.15 4.30 25.94
CA ALA A 199 9.17 5.17 24.77
C ALA A 199 8.16 6.33 24.92
N ASN A 200 8.49 7.49 24.36
CA ASN A 200 7.66 8.69 24.38
C ASN A 200 6.97 8.88 23.02
N ASP A 201 5.68 9.24 23.03
CA ASP A 201 4.90 9.56 21.83
C ASP A 201 4.82 11.07 21.60
N HIS A 202 5.18 11.51 20.39
CA HIS A 202 5.15 12.89 19.94
C HIS A 202 4.19 13.03 18.76
N VAL A 203 3.20 13.91 18.88
CA VAL A 203 2.23 14.16 17.80
C VAL A 203 2.79 15.24 16.87
N VAL A 204 3.11 14.85 15.64
CA VAL A 204 3.69 15.74 14.62
C VAL A 204 2.60 16.18 13.67
N SER A 205 2.38 17.49 13.56
CA SER A 205 1.51 18.03 12.53
C SER A 205 2.12 17.85 11.12
N LEU A 206 1.25 17.63 10.14
CA LEU A 206 1.54 17.48 8.71
C LEU A 206 1.23 18.76 7.92
N GLY A 207 0.42 19.66 8.51
CA GLY A 207 0.15 21.02 8.01
C GLY A 207 -0.33 21.09 6.55
N THR A 208 0.01 22.19 5.89
CA THR A 208 -0.33 22.49 4.48
C THR A 208 0.90 22.71 3.59
N THR A 209 2.10 22.72 4.17
CA THR A 209 3.37 22.94 3.47
C THR A 209 3.96 21.61 2.98
N ALA A 210 4.77 21.66 1.92
CA ALA A 210 5.41 20.46 1.36
C ALA A 210 6.41 19.78 2.30
N TRP A 211 6.88 20.45 3.35
CA TRP A 211 7.65 19.88 4.44
C TRP A 211 7.19 20.48 5.77
N GLN A 212 7.20 19.68 6.83
CA GLN A 212 7.08 20.10 8.22
C GLN A 212 8.37 19.72 8.94
N LEU A 213 8.96 20.66 9.68
CA LEU A 213 10.11 20.44 10.54
C LEU A 213 9.67 20.70 11.98
N MET A 214 9.99 19.78 12.89
CA MET A 214 9.65 19.87 14.30
C MET A 214 10.88 19.56 15.15
N GLU A 215 11.16 20.40 16.14
CA GLU A 215 12.19 20.16 17.15
C GLU A 215 11.59 19.37 18.32
N ILE A 216 12.03 18.12 18.51
CA ILE A 216 11.68 17.29 19.68
C ILE A 216 12.78 17.47 20.73
N PRO A 217 12.48 17.98 21.93
CA PRO A 217 13.48 18.10 22.99
C PRO A 217 13.89 16.72 23.52
N LEU A 218 15.19 16.54 23.76
CA LEU A 218 15.80 15.34 24.32
C LEU A 218 16.26 15.62 25.75
N GLN A 219 16.29 14.59 26.59
CA GLN A 219 16.82 14.73 27.95
C GLN A 219 18.34 14.96 27.91
N PRO A 220 18.86 15.96 28.66
CA PRO A 220 20.28 16.24 28.70
C PRO A 220 21.03 15.09 29.38
N ARG A 221 21.90 14.41 28.63
CA ARG A 221 22.70 13.29 29.15
C ARG A 221 23.67 13.78 30.25
N PRO A 222 23.76 13.11 31.42
CA PRO A 222 24.87 13.35 32.34
C PRO A 222 26.22 13.05 31.65
N LYS A 223 27.28 13.75 32.05
CA LYS A 223 28.62 13.59 31.45
C LYS A 223 29.28 12.28 31.90
N ASP A 224 28.95 11.18 31.22
CA ASP A 224 29.72 9.94 31.33
C ASP A 224 31.16 10.15 30.87
N ARG A 225 32.13 9.79 31.71
CA ARG A 225 33.54 9.69 31.33
C ARG A 225 33.76 8.40 30.51
N ARG A 226 33.33 8.40 29.24
CA ARG A 226 33.62 7.28 28.32
C ARG A 226 35.14 7.16 28.10
N PRO A 227 35.72 5.94 27.98
CA PRO A 227 37.15 5.75 27.73
C PRO A 227 37.58 6.40 26.41
N LYS A 228 38.77 7.02 26.39
CA LYS A 228 39.29 7.77 25.22
C LYS A 228 39.66 6.90 24.02
N THR A 229 39.73 5.58 24.20
CA THR A 229 40.39 4.62 23.31
C THR A 229 39.77 4.43 21.93
N ILE A 230 38.53 4.90 21.68
CA ILE A 230 37.89 4.78 20.35
C ILE A 230 38.11 6.05 19.50
N ILE A 231 38.17 7.22 20.15
CA ILE A 231 38.27 8.53 19.46
C ILE A 231 39.73 8.79 19.03
N GLU A 232 40.70 8.30 19.78
CA GLU A 232 42.14 8.47 19.50
C GLU A 232 42.65 7.55 18.37
N SER A 233 41.86 6.57 17.92
CA SER A 233 42.25 5.60 16.87
C SER A 233 41.77 5.93 15.45
N GLY A 234 41.16 7.10 15.22
CA GLY A 234 40.71 7.50 13.88
C GLY A 234 39.53 6.69 13.32
N GLY A 235 38.63 6.22 14.19
CA GLY A 235 37.43 5.49 13.78
C GLY A 235 36.47 6.32 12.93
N ASP A 236 35.60 5.62 12.18
CA ASP A 236 34.61 6.22 11.28
C ASP A 236 33.72 7.25 12.03
N PRO A 237 33.69 8.53 11.60
CA PRO A 237 32.85 9.56 12.20
C PRO A 237 31.36 9.20 12.26
N GLU A 238 30.83 8.42 11.31
CA GLU A 238 29.42 8.00 11.31
C GLU A 238 29.15 6.96 12.41
N LEU A 239 30.09 6.03 12.63
CA LEU A 239 30.01 5.03 13.69
C LEU A 239 30.10 5.69 15.08
N ILE A 240 31.01 6.67 15.24
CA ILE A 240 31.13 7.47 16.48
C ILE A 240 29.83 8.25 16.73
N ALA A 241 29.26 8.90 15.70
CA ALA A 241 27.99 9.62 15.80
C ALA A 241 26.81 8.69 16.18
N ALA A 242 26.79 7.46 15.67
CA ALA A 242 25.80 6.45 16.04
C ALA A 242 25.95 6.00 17.50
N MET A 243 27.18 5.75 17.98
CA MET A 243 27.47 5.35 19.36
C MET A 243 27.18 6.45 20.40
N ASP A 244 27.28 7.73 20.01
CA ASP A 244 26.98 8.90 20.84
C ASP A 244 25.55 9.44 20.63
N CYS A 245 24.70 8.73 19.88
CA CYS A 245 23.30 9.09 19.69
C CYS A 245 22.49 8.76 20.97
N PRO A 246 21.84 9.75 21.63
CA PRO A 246 20.98 9.53 22.79
C PRO A 246 19.60 8.95 22.45
N VAL A 247 19.29 8.70 21.17
CA VAL A 247 18.01 8.11 20.72
C VAL A 247 18.27 6.67 20.31
N HIS A 248 17.61 5.73 20.99
CA HIS A 248 17.70 4.30 20.73
C HIS A 248 16.96 3.86 19.47
N TYR A 249 15.75 4.40 19.23
CA TYR A 249 15.03 4.21 17.98
C TYR A 249 13.93 5.26 17.79
N VAL A 250 13.49 5.42 16.55
CA VAL A 250 12.36 6.27 16.14
C VAL A 250 11.40 5.46 15.28
N ARG A 251 10.15 5.38 15.72
CA ARG A 251 9.03 4.78 15.00
C ARG A 251 8.06 5.86 14.57
N VAL A 252 7.60 5.81 13.33
CA VAL A 252 6.54 6.68 12.81
C VAL A 252 5.28 5.85 12.65
N ASP A 253 4.14 6.42 13.05
CA ASP A 253 2.82 5.78 13.12
C ASP A 253 2.79 4.39 13.76
N PRO A 254 3.23 4.24 15.03
CA PRO A 254 3.34 2.94 15.69
C PRO A 254 1.99 2.22 15.88
N GLU A 255 0.88 2.95 15.92
CA GLU A 255 -0.48 2.40 16.13
C GLU A 255 -1.22 2.08 14.82
N PHE A 256 -0.59 2.37 13.68
CA PHE A 256 -1.17 2.27 12.33
C PHE A 256 -2.45 3.12 12.19
N GLU A 257 -2.35 4.41 12.50
CA GLU A 257 -3.43 5.38 12.31
C GLU A 257 -3.57 5.83 10.85
N TRP A 258 -2.53 5.65 10.04
CA TRP A 258 -2.44 6.00 8.63
C TRP A 258 -2.36 4.75 7.76
N MET A 259 -3.31 4.60 6.83
CA MET A 259 -3.14 3.68 5.71
C MET A 259 -2.23 4.35 4.67
N GLY A 260 -0.91 4.27 4.86
CA GLY A 260 0.09 4.84 3.97
C GLY A 260 1.44 4.16 4.09
N ASN A 261 2.35 4.49 3.16
CA ASN A 261 3.72 4.00 3.19
C ASN A 261 4.62 5.02 3.90
N ILE A 262 5.47 4.56 4.82
CA ILE A 262 6.44 5.40 5.53
C ILE A 262 7.80 5.14 4.91
N GLU A 263 8.36 6.14 4.25
CA GLU A 263 9.65 6.06 3.56
C GLU A 263 10.71 6.78 4.40
N GLN A 264 11.66 6.01 4.93
CA GLN A 264 12.82 6.51 5.68
C GLN A 264 14.06 6.46 4.77
N PRO A 265 14.87 7.53 4.67
CA PRO A 265 16.06 7.55 3.82
C PRO A 265 17.14 6.62 4.39
N VAL A 266 17.64 5.70 3.56
CA VAL A 266 18.69 4.73 3.95
C VAL A 266 20.00 5.42 4.38
N LYS A 267 20.22 6.68 3.98
CA LYS A 267 21.38 7.53 4.37
C LYS A 267 21.25 8.18 5.76
N GLN A 268 20.27 7.75 6.56
CA GLN A 268 20.05 8.26 7.91
C GLN A 268 21.15 7.76 8.86
N ILE A 269 21.97 8.68 9.39
CA ILE A 269 23.07 8.38 10.31
C ILE A 269 22.55 7.59 11.51
N GLY A 270 23.21 6.48 11.83
CA GLY A 270 22.90 5.61 12.97
C GLY A 270 21.66 4.71 12.80
N LEU A 271 20.95 4.77 11.67
CA LEU A 271 19.69 4.04 11.47
C LEU A 271 19.84 2.52 11.63
N GLU A 272 20.97 1.93 11.25
CA GLU A 272 21.23 0.50 11.45
C GLU A 272 21.29 0.11 12.94
N SER A 273 21.95 0.93 13.77
CA SER A 273 21.97 0.71 15.22
C SER A 273 20.58 0.87 15.82
N MET A 274 19.79 1.82 15.32
CA MET A 274 18.41 2.02 15.77
C MET A 274 17.49 0.86 15.39
N MET A 275 17.62 0.33 14.17
CA MET A 275 16.87 -0.83 13.71
C MET A 275 17.26 -2.08 14.51
N ALA A 276 18.55 -2.27 14.82
CA ALA A 276 19.01 -3.35 15.69
C ALA A 276 18.42 -3.24 17.11
N GLN A 277 18.45 -2.04 17.70
CA GLN A 277 17.87 -1.81 19.02
C GLN A 277 16.34 -1.92 19.03
N MET A 278 15.67 -1.56 17.94
CA MET A 278 14.24 -1.81 17.75
C MET A 278 13.95 -3.31 17.73
N LEU A 279 14.70 -4.12 16.96
CA LEU A 279 14.53 -5.58 16.92
C LEU A 279 14.74 -6.24 18.30
N GLU A 280 15.73 -5.79 19.06
CA GLU A 280 16.06 -6.38 20.37
C GLU A 280 15.18 -5.91 21.53
N ARG A 281 14.64 -4.67 21.49
CA ARG A 281 14.06 -4.01 22.68
C ARG A 281 12.58 -3.66 22.54
N GLU A 282 12.02 -3.62 21.34
CA GLU A 282 10.57 -3.53 21.17
C GLU A 282 9.91 -4.89 21.36
N LYS A 283 8.67 -4.88 21.87
CA LYS A 283 7.81 -6.07 21.96
C LYS A 283 6.75 -6.10 20.84
N ASP A 284 6.74 -5.09 19.99
CA ASP A 284 5.85 -4.98 18.85
C ASP A 284 6.38 -5.80 17.67
N VAL A 285 5.67 -6.88 17.34
CA VAL A 285 5.98 -7.78 16.22
C VAL A 285 6.14 -7.02 14.90
N VAL A 286 5.31 -6.00 14.65
CA VAL A 286 5.40 -5.26 13.38
C VAL A 286 6.65 -4.39 13.36
N ALA A 287 7.02 -3.77 14.48
CA ALA A 287 8.28 -3.03 14.59
C ALA A 287 9.49 -3.94 14.34
N GLN A 288 9.48 -5.15 14.92
CA GLN A 288 10.51 -6.14 14.72
C GLN A 288 10.60 -6.60 13.25
N THR A 289 9.49 -6.92 12.59
CA THR A 289 9.44 -7.23 11.15
C THR A 289 10.03 -6.10 10.28
N VAL A 290 9.74 -4.83 10.59
CA VAL A 290 10.35 -3.69 9.87
C VAL A 290 11.86 -3.61 10.08
N ALA A 291 12.33 -3.87 11.30
CA ALA A 291 13.76 -3.94 11.57
C ALA A 291 14.43 -5.08 10.80
N VAL A 292 13.82 -6.27 10.76
CA VAL A 292 14.32 -7.42 9.98
C VAL A 292 14.40 -7.09 8.49
N GLU A 293 13.36 -6.49 7.91
CA GLU A 293 13.32 -6.05 6.50
C GLU A 293 14.46 -5.08 6.17
N PHE A 294 14.70 -4.10 7.05
CA PHE A 294 15.80 -3.14 6.89
C PHE A 294 17.18 -3.81 7.05
N LEU A 295 17.37 -4.61 8.10
CA LEU A 295 18.64 -5.27 8.41
C LEU A 295 19.02 -6.27 7.30
N GLY A 296 18.08 -6.99 6.71
CA GLY A 296 18.34 -7.83 5.53
C GLY A 296 18.96 -7.06 4.36
N ARG A 297 18.39 -5.90 4.01
CA ARG A 297 18.98 -4.99 3.00
C ARG A 297 20.38 -4.50 3.40
N ARG A 298 20.68 -4.37 4.70
CA ARG A 298 22.04 -4.02 5.17
C ARG A 298 23.01 -5.19 5.04
N VAL A 299 22.59 -6.43 5.28
CA VAL A 299 23.38 -7.65 5.03
C VAL A 299 23.71 -7.78 3.54
N GLU A 300 22.75 -7.56 2.65
CA GLU A 300 22.95 -7.59 1.17
C GLU A 300 24.00 -6.56 0.70
N ASN A 301 24.06 -5.42 1.39
CA ASN A 301 25.04 -4.36 1.18
C ASN A 301 26.37 -4.58 1.94
N GLY A 302 26.57 -5.73 2.60
CA GLY A 302 27.84 -6.11 3.22
C GLY A 302 27.96 -5.86 4.73
N SER A 303 26.87 -5.50 5.44
CA SER A 303 26.95 -5.25 6.89
C SER A 303 27.08 -6.54 7.71
N MET A 304 28.21 -6.68 8.41
CA MET A 304 28.45 -7.74 9.40
C MET A 304 27.65 -7.53 10.70
N SER A 305 27.43 -6.28 11.11
CA SER A 305 26.62 -5.98 12.32
C SER A 305 25.17 -6.40 12.14
N ALA A 306 24.60 -6.20 10.94
CA ALA A 306 23.25 -6.64 10.63
C ALA A 306 23.10 -8.17 10.67
N VAL A 307 24.13 -8.92 10.22
CA VAL A 307 24.15 -10.40 10.34
C VAL A 307 24.06 -10.84 11.80
N LEU A 308 24.91 -10.30 12.67
CA LEU A 308 24.97 -10.70 14.09
C LEU A 308 23.65 -10.42 14.83
N VAL A 309 22.99 -9.32 14.51
CA VAL A 309 21.69 -8.93 15.09
C VAL A 309 20.57 -9.86 14.60
N LEU A 310 20.55 -10.22 13.32
CA LEU A 310 19.57 -11.17 12.77
C LEU A 310 19.81 -12.61 13.27
N ASP A 311 21.06 -13.04 13.42
CA ASP A 311 21.46 -14.33 14.01
C ASP A 311 20.99 -14.43 15.48
N LYS A 312 21.22 -13.38 16.27
CA LYS A 312 20.67 -13.27 17.63
C LYS A 312 19.15 -13.28 17.66
N CYS A 313 18.49 -12.64 16.70
CA CYS A 313 17.03 -12.66 16.59
C CYS A 313 16.49 -14.06 16.28
N LEU A 314 17.06 -14.77 15.30
CA LEU A 314 16.71 -16.15 14.94
C LEU A 314 16.78 -17.10 16.15
N ASN A 315 17.81 -16.95 16.98
CA ASN A 315 18.07 -17.77 18.14
C ASN A 315 17.40 -17.27 19.45
N SER A 316 16.60 -16.19 19.40
CA SER A 316 15.92 -15.65 20.59
C SER A 316 14.56 -16.33 20.83
N GLU A 317 14.47 -17.17 21.85
CA GLU A 317 13.20 -17.81 22.27
C GLU A 317 12.13 -16.79 22.73
N ASN A 318 12.56 -15.62 23.23
CA ASN A 318 11.67 -14.53 23.64
C ASN A 318 11.08 -13.74 22.45
N THR A 319 11.50 -14.02 21.22
CA THR A 319 11.03 -13.35 20.00
C THR A 319 9.95 -14.18 19.32
N PHE A 320 8.91 -13.52 18.78
CA PHE A 320 7.80 -14.20 18.11
C PHE A 320 8.28 -15.03 16.90
N CYS A 321 7.77 -16.27 16.77
CA CYS A 321 8.28 -17.24 15.79
C CYS A 321 8.29 -16.74 14.34
N ARG A 322 7.30 -15.95 13.92
CA ARG A 322 7.27 -15.40 12.55
C ARG A 322 8.35 -14.34 12.32
N VAL A 323 8.74 -13.56 13.33
CA VAL A 323 9.88 -12.61 13.25
C VAL A 323 11.20 -13.39 13.15
N ARG A 324 11.33 -14.48 13.92
CA ARG A 324 12.50 -15.38 13.84
C ARG A 324 12.61 -16.04 12.46
N ALA A 325 11.50 -16.49 11.90
CA ALA A 325 11.40 -17.03 10.55
C ALA A 325 11.76 -15.98 9.47
N GLU A 326 11.22 -14.75 9.57
CA GLU A 326 11.60 -13.64 8.69
C GLU A 326 13.10 -13.32 8.79
N ALA A 327 13.70 -13.39 9.99
CA ALA A 327 15.13 -13.21 10.19
C ALA A 327 15.96 -14.32 9.51
N ALA A 328 15.53 -15.59 9.58
CA ALA A 328 16.15 -16.69 8.83
C ALA A 328 16.10 -16.42 7.32
N ILE A 329 14.92 -16.08 6.78
CA ILE A 329 14.72 -15.79 5.36
C ILE A 329 15.58 -14.59 4.91
N ALA A 330 15.72 -13.55 5.74
CA ALA A 330 16.59 -12.41 5.48
C ALA A 330 18.08 -12.81 5.47
N LEU A 331 18.53 -13.62 6.43
CA LEU A 331 19.90 -14.15 6.47
C LEU A 331 20.23 -14.98 5.23
N GLY A 332 19.29 -15.82 4.76
CA GLY A 332 19.47 -16.66 3.56
C GLY A 332 19.53 -15.85 2.27
N LYS A 333 18.52 -14.99 2.03
CA LYS A 333 18.44 -14.15 0.81
C LYS A 333 19.61 -13.18 0.64
N SER A 334 20.21 -12.74 1.75
CA SER A 334 21.27 -11.73 1.75
C SER A 334 22.66 -12.30 2.02
N ALA A 335 22.80 -13.62 2.20
CA ALA A 335 24.08 -14.28 2.38
C ALA A 335 24.98 -14.10 1.15
N SER A 336 26.22 -13.66 1.35
CA SER A 336 27.20 -13.47 0.27
C SER A 336 28.64 -13.51 0.79
N ALA A 337 29.59 -13.63 -0.13
CA ALA A 337 31.02 -13.50 0.18
C ALA A 337 31.39 -12.15 0.83
N LYS A 338 30.66 -11.07 0.53
CA LYS A 338 30.85 -9.75 1.16
C LYS A 338 30.74 -9.80 2.68
N THR A 339 29.80 -10.60 3.20
CA THR A 339 29.57 -10.81 4.63
C THR A 339 30.27 -12.07 5.16
N GLN A 340 31.29 -12.57 4.46
CA GLN A 340 32.02 -13.81 4.79
C GLN A 340 31.07 -14.99 5.04
N TRP A 341 29.98 -15.06 4.26
CA TRP A 341 28.91 -16.05 4.41
C TRP A 341 28.26 -16.10 5.80
N GLY A 342 28.34 -15.01 6.58
CA GLY A 342 27.82 -14.93 7.94
C GLY A 342 26.33 -15.29 8.05
N GLY A 343 25.53 -14.96 7.04
CA GLY A 343 24.12 -15.38 6.93
C GLY A 343 23.94 -16.89 6.87
N LEU A 344 24.70 -17.56 6.00
CA LEU A 344 24.75 -19.02 5.93
C LEU A 344 25.25 -19.63 7.24
N ASN A 345 26.35 -19.11 7.79
CA ASN A 345 26.95 -19.62 9.02
C ASN A 345 25.98 -19.57 10.22
N ALA A 346 25.10 -18.56 10.29
CA ALA A 346 24.03 -18.47 11.28
C ALA A 346 22.95 -19.56 11.07
N LEU A 347 22.51 -19.76 9.82
CA LEU A 347 21.51 -20.80 9.46
C LEU A 347 22.05 -22.22 9.73
N VAL A 348 23.29 -22.52 9.32
CA VAL A 348 23.95 -23.81 9.56
C VAL A 348 24.06 -24.09 11.06
N ARG A 349 24.46 -23.09 11.87
CA ARG A 349 24.56 -23.23 13.32
C ARG A 349 23.19 -23.51 13.96
N HIS A 350 22.15 -22.80 13.53
CA HIS A 350 20.79 -23.03 14.01
C HIS A 350 20.28 -24.43 13.66
N TYR A 351 20.45 -24.85 12.40
CA TYR A 351 20.08 -26.17 11.93
C TYR A 351 20.77 -27.28 12.72
N ARG A 352 22.12 -27.24 12.82
CA ARG A 352 22.88 -28.28 13.54
C ARG A 352 22.56 -28.32 15.04
N ALA A 353 22.17 -27.20 15.67
CA ALA A 353 21.76 -27.19 17.09
C ALA A 353 20.32 -27.71 17.32
N ASN A 354 19.36 -27.29 16.48
CA ASN A 354 17.93 -27.50 16.75
C ASN A 354 17.32 -28.71 16.02
N GLN A 355 17.88 -29.08 14.86
CA GLN A 355 17.38 -30.14 13.98
C GLN A 355 18.33 -31.34 13.84
N CYS A 356 19.60 -31.23 14.24
CA CYS A 356 20.54 -32.36 14.23
C CYS A 356 20.84 -32.88 15.63
N ASP A 357 20.94 -34.21 15.73
CA ASP A 357 21.40 -34.91 16.91
C ASP A 357 22.87 -34.56 17.24
N ALA A 358 23.15 -34.34 18.53
CA ALA A 358 24.43 -33.78 18.96
C ALA A 358 25.58 -34.80 18.90
N ASP A 359 25.28 -36.09 19.07
CA ASP A 359 26.29 -37.16 19.11
C ASP A 359 26.59 -37.69 17.70
N THR A 360 25.57 -37.76 16.83
CA THR A 360 25.69 -38.30 15.47
C THR A 360 25.84 -37.24 14.37
N GLY A 361 25.49 -35.98 14.64
CA GLY A 361 25.46 -34.89 13.66
C GLY A 361 24.36 -34.98 12.59
N LYS A 362 23.58 -36.07 12.60
CA LYS A 362 22.52 -36.38 11.63
C LYS A 362 21.20 -35.69 12.00
N PRO A 363 20.25 -35.52 11.06
CA PRO A 363 18.91 -35.02 11.38
C PRO A 363 18.23 -35.85 12.48
N LYS A 364 17.54 -35.18 13.40
CA LYS A 364 16.68 -35.83 14.41
C LYS A 364 15.37 -36.30 13.77
N GLN A 365 14.71 -37.20 14.48
CA GLN A 365 13.28 -37.47 14.30
C GLN A 365 12.46 -36.18 14.35
N ASN A 366 11.45 -36.12 13.50
CA ASN A 366 10.55 -34.99 13.40
C ASN A 366 9.66 -34.88 14.64
N ASP A 367 9.42 -33.65 15.09
CA ASP A 367 8.49 -33.35 16.18
C ASP A 367 7.82 -32.01 15.90
N PHE A 368 6.58 -32.04 15.42
CA PHE A 368 5.82 -30.84 15.06
C PHE A 368 4.88 -30.35 16.18
N ARG A 369 4.96 -30.96 17.38
CA ARG A 369 4.11 -30.59 18.53
C ARG A 369 4.33 -29.14 18.96
N ASP A 370 5.54 -28.59 18.77
CA ASP A 370 5.80 -27.16 18.88
C ASP A 370 5.74 -26.49 17.49
N LEU A 371 4.56 -25.97 17.16
CA LEU A 371 4.32 -25.20 15.94
C LEU A 371 5.20 -23.93 15.86
N ALA A 372 5.54 -23.31 16.99
CA ALA A 372 6.37 -22.11 17.00
C ALA A 372 7.82 -22.44 16.61
N LYS A 373 8.34 -23.58 17.04
CA LYS A 373 9.63 -24.12 16.58
C LYS A 373 9.55 -24.54 15.10
N THR A 374 8.53 -25.31 14.72
CA THR A 374 8.35 -25.83 13.35
C THR A 374 8.37 -24.72 12.29
N ILE A 375 7.66 -23.62 12.53
CA ILE A 375 7.65 -22.44 11.64
C ILE A 375 9.05 -21.84 11.44
N VAL A 376 9.91 -21.86 12.46
CA VAL A 376 11.29 -21.36 12.36
C VAL A 376 12.19 -22.38 11.64
N ASP A 377 12.03 -23.66 11.96
CA ASP A 377 12.80 -24.74 11.34
C ASP A 377 12.51 -24.85 9.82
N GLU A 378 11.25 -24.76 9.38
CA GLU A 378 10.83 -24.66 7.97
C GLU A 378 11.41 -23.42 7.27
N ALA A 379 11.43 -22.27 7.97
CA ALA A 379 11.98 -21.04 7.44
C ALA A 379 13.51 -21.12 7.28
N VAL A 380 14.21 -21.86 8.14
CA VAL A 380 15.65 -22.13 8.00
C VAL A 380 15.94 -23.04 6.81
N ILE A 381 15.18 -24.12 6.60
CA ILE A 381 15.25 -24.97 5.39
C ILE A 381 15.01 -24.12 4.12
N THR A 382 13.97 -23.30 4.13
CA THR A 382 13.66 -22.40 3.01
C THR A 382 14.81 -21.39 2.78
N ALA A 383 15.37 -20.83 3.84
CA ALA A 383 16.47 -19.86 3.77
C ALA A 383 17.76 -20.46 3.20
N LEU A 384 18.08 -21.72 3.54
CA LEU A 384 19.23 -22.43 2.99
C LEU A 384 19.12 -22.59 1.46
N GLY A 385 17.93 -22.91 0.95
CA GLY A 385 17.66 -22.97 -0.50
C GLY A 385 17.77 -21.63 -1.23
N LEU A 386 17.80 -20.50 -0.50
CA LEU A 386 17.96 -19.15 -1.05
C LEU A 386 19.42 -18.66 -1.01
N VAL A 387 20.36 -19.42 -0.44
CA VAL A 387 21.78 -19.06 -0.40
C VAL A 387 22.43 -19.34 -1.76
N VAL A 388 22.49 -18.31 -2.59
CA VAL A 388 23.08 -18.35 -3.95
C VAL A 388 24.27 -17.40 -4.02
N ASP A 389 25.38 -17.88 -4.56
CA ASP A 389 26.55 -17.06 -4.86
C ASP A 389 26.26 -16.05 -5.98
N SER A 390 26.43 -14.77 -5.66
CA SER A 390 26.24 -13.67 -6.58
C SER A 390 27.17 -13.69 -7.80
N GLU A 391 28.35 -14.31 -7.69
CA GLU A 391 29.35 -14.38 -8.76
C GLU A 391 29.11 -15.60 -9.66
N THR A 392 29.14 -16.81 -9.10
CA THR A 392 28.95 -18.04 -9.90
C THR A 392 27.50 -18.34 -10.27
N LYS A 393 26.53 -17.65 -9.65
CA LYS A 393 25.08 -17.92 -9.72
C LYS A 393 24.69 -19.34 -9.28
N ARG A 394 25.51 -20.02 -8.49
CA ARG A 394 25.25 -21.37 -7.97
C ARG A 394 24.86 -21.35 -6.51
N SER A 395 24.15 -22.38 -6.04
CA SER A 395 23.88 -22.54 -4.62
C SER A 395 25.16 -22.87 -3.85
N HIS A 396 25.27 -22.37 -2.62
CA HIS A 396 26.41 -22.68 -1.77
C HIS A 396 26.46 -24.18 -1.44
N PRO A 397 27.61 -24.88 -1.60
CA PRO A 397 27.71 -26.32 -1.38
C PRO A 397 27.16 -26.78 -0.02
N ASP A 398 27.59 -26.15 1.07
CA ASP A 398 27.21 -26.51 2.45
C ASP A 398 25.70 -26.41 2.69
N ALA A 399 25.02 -25.43 2.07
CA ALA A 399 23.58 -25.27 2.17
C ALA A 399 22.85 -26.39 1.43
N LEU A 400 23.36 -26.77 0.26
CA LEU A 400 22.79 -27.82 -0.57
C LEU A 400 23.02 -29.22 0.02
N GLU A 401 24.19 -29.46 0.60
CA GLU A 401 24.49 -30.68 1.37
C GLU A 401 23.51 -30.88 2.51
N ILE A 402 23.24 -29.83 3.30
CA ILE A 402 22.26 -29.89 4.40
C ILE A 402 20.85 -30.23 3.90
N LEU A 403 20.39 -29.66 2.79
CA LEU A 403 19.07 -29.96 2.23
C LEU A 403 18.99 -31.43 1.74
N ILE A 404 20.06 -31.92 1.10
CA ILE A 404 20.17 -33.32 0.66
C ILE A 404 20.19 -34.26 1.88
N GLU A 405 21.02 -33.99 2.89
CA GLU A 405 21.06 -34.76 4.14
C GLU A 405 19.69 -34.80 4.82
N ARG A 406 19.02 -33.64 4.94
CA ARG A 406 17.73 -33.55 5.64
C ARG A 406 16.62 -34.32 4.93
N LEU A 407 16.60 -34.34 3.60
CA LEU A 407 15.64 -35.13 2.82
C LEU A 407 15.97 -36.63 2.82
N THR A 408 17.27 -36.98 2.80
CA THR A 408 17.77 -38.37 2.77
C THR A 408 17.52 -39.08 4.10
N TYR A 409 17.74 -38.40 5.23
CA TYR A 409 17.57 -38.92 6.58
C TYR A 409 16.34 -38.33 7.29
N ASN A 410 15.28 -38.02 6.53
CA ASN A 410 14.01 -37.59 7.09
C ASN A 410 13.33 -38.79 7.78
N ASP A 411 13.10 -38.67 9.09
CA ASP A 411 12.41 -39.68 9.90
C ASP A 411 11.22 -39.03 10.63
N ASN A 412 10.03 -39.56 10.36
CA ASN A 412 8.77 -39.12 10.95
C ASN A 412 8.20 -40.14 11.97
N GLU A 413 8.96 -41.17 12.33
CA GLU A 413 8.55 -42.13 13.36
C GLU A 413 8.36 -41.44 14.72
N GLY A 414 7.26 -41.77 15.41
CA GLY A 414 6.90 -41.17 16.70
C GLY A 414 6.24 -39.77 16.63
N ASN A 415 6.21 -39.12 15.47
CA ASN A 415 5.55 -37.83 15.29
C ASN A 415 4.03 -38.01 15.13
N PRO A 416 3.15 -37.34 15.91
CA PRO A 416 1.70 -37.44 15.74
C PRO A 416 1.14 -36.69 14.52
N GLN A 417 1.98 -35.98 13.76
CA GLN A 417 1.59 -35.14 12.62
C GLN A 417 2.34 -35.57 11.34
N SER A 418 1.71 -35.36 10.17
CA SER A 418 2.35 -35.65 8.88
C SER A 418 3.53 -34.70 8.60
N ASP A 419 4.58 -35.22 7.96
CA ASP A 419 5.73 -34.50 7.43
C ASP A 419 5.56 -33.99 5.99
N ASP A 420 4.44 -34.25 5.32
CA ASP A 420 4.24 -33.93 3.89
C ASP A 420 4.57 -32.47 3.53
N GLY A 421 4.14 -31.51 4.37
CA GLY A 421 4.43 -30.08 4.20
C GLY A 421 5.90 -29.73 4.45
N PHE A 422 6.55 -30.39 5.40
CA PHE A 422 7.97 -30.22 5.70
C PHE A 422 8.84 -30.80 4.57
N VAL A 423 8.49 -31.99 4.07
CA VAL A 423 9.09 -32.62 2.89
C VAL A 423 8.92 -31.76 1.65
N THR A 424 7.71 -31.25 1.40
CA THR A 424 7.43 -30.29 0.34
C THR A 424 8.33 -29.06 0.46
N THR A 425 8.50 -28.51 1.66
CA THR A 425 9.39 -27.35 1.91
C THR A 425 10.85 -27.63 1.56
N ILE A 426 11.37 -28.82 1.86
CA ILE A 426 12.74 -29.22 1.46
C ILE A 426 12.85 -29.41 -0.05
N ILE A 427 11.87 -30.05 -0.68
CA ILE A 427 11.81 -30.23 -2.14
C ILE A 427 11.78 -28.87 -2.85
N ASP A 428 10.98 -27.94 -2.36
CA ASP A 428 10.89 -26.57 -2.84
C ASP A 428 12.20 -25.77 -2.62
N ALA A 429 12.94 -26.03 -1.54
CA ALA A 429 14.26 -25.45 -1.33
C ALA A 429 15.29 -26.00 -2.33
N LEU A 430 15.26 -27.30 -2.61
CA LEU A 430 16.09 -27.96 -3.64
C LEU A 430 15.72 -27.50 -5.06
N ALA A 431 14.44 -27.27 -5.34
CA ALA A 431 13.94 -26.79 -6.63
C ALA A 431 14.52 -25.45 -7.06
N ARG A 432 14.83 -24.58 -6.09
CA ARG A 432 15.43 -23.26 -6.28
C ARG A 432 16.97 -23.30 -6.32
N SER A 433 17.56 -24.48 -6.09
CA SER A 433 19.01 -24.64 -6.05
C SER A 433 19.64 -24.75 -7.44
N LEU A 434 20.86 -24.25 -7.57
CA LEU A 434 21.71 -24.38 -8.76
C LEU A 434 22.95 -25.21 -8.39
N PRO A 435 22.89 -26.55 -8.54
CA PRO A 435 23.92 -27.46 -8.04
C PRO A 435 25.29 -27.21 -8.67
N PRO A 436 26.40 -27.46 -7.92
CA PRO A 436 27.75 -27.13 -8.39
C PRO A 436 28.26 -28.07 -9.48
N ASN A 437 27.78 -29.32 -9.53
CA ASN A 437 28.23 -30.32 -10.48
C ASN A 437 27.08 -31.29 -10.86
N ALA A 438 27.31 -32.12 -11.88
CA ALA A 438 26.32 -33.06 -12.39
C ALA A 438 26.00 -34.22 -11.41
N ALA A 439 26.94 -34.64 -10.56
CA ALA A 439 26.70 -35.70 -9.59
C ALA A 439 25.70 -35.25 -8.51
N THR A 440 25.87 -34.03 -7.96
CA THR A 440 24.91 -33.45 -7.01
C THR A 440 23.52 -33.28 -7.65
N LEU A 441 23.45 -32.92 -8.93
CA LEU A 441 22.19 -32.89 -9.67
C LEU A 441 21.53 -34.27 -9.78
N SER A 442 22.29 -35.33 -10.10
CA SER A 442 21.77 -36.70 -10.10
C SER A 442 21.21 -37.09 -8.73
N THR A 443 21.94 -36.82 -7.64
CA THR A 443 21.46 -37.11 -6.27
C THR A 443 20.13 -36.41 -5.96
N ILE A 444 19.98 -35.14 -6.34
CA ILE A 444 18.72 -34.40 -6.16
C ILE A 444 17.60 -35.07 -6.98
N VAL A 445 17.84 -35.38 -8.25
CA VAL A 445 16.82 -36.01 -9.13
C VAL A 445 16.43 -37.41 -8.65
N GLU A 446 17.38 -38.19 -8.15
CA GLU A 446 17.14 -39.50 -7.52
C GLU A 446 16.28 -39.38 -6.25
N LEU A 447 16.56 -38.39 -5.40
CA LEU A 447 15.73 -38.10 -4.22
C LEU A 447 14.30 -37.65 -4.60
N LEU A 448 14.16 -36.76 -5.59
CA LEU A 448 12.83 -36.37 -6.07
C LEU A 448 12.03 -37.58 -6.58
N TYR A 449 12.69 -38.47 -7.33
CA TYR A 449 12.04 -39.70 -7.84
C TYR A 449 11.69 -40.68 -6.71
N LEU A 450 12.56 -40.85 -5.71
CA LEU A 450 12.29 -41.66 -4.51
C LEU A 450 11.04 -41.16 -3.76
N TYR A 451 10.92 -39.84 -3.59
CA TYR A 451 9.76 -39.25 -2.90
C TYR A 451 8.46 -39.34 -3.72
N VAL A 452 8.51 -39.24 -5.05
CA VAL A 452 7.36 -39.56 -5.92
C VAL A 452 6.93 -41.02 -5.76
N GLN A 453 7.87 -41.98 -5.75
CA GLN A 453 7.54 -43.39 -5.50
C GLN A 453 7.01 -43.67 -4.08
N ARG A 454 7.46 -42.89 -3.08
CA ARG A 454 6.97 -42.96 -1.70
C ARG A 454 5.52 -42.49 -1.64
N ASP A 455 5.25 -41.33 -2.24
CA ASP A 455 3.93 -40.69 -2.31
C ASP A 455 2.93 -41.48 -3.17
N GLU A 456 3.37 -42.19 -4.21
CA GLU A 456 2.51 -43.14 -4.95
C GLU A 456 2.00 -44.30 -4.05
N ARG A 457 2.83 -44.77 -3.11
CA ARG A 457 2.49 -45.89 -2.20
C ARG A 457 1.78 -45.44 -0.93
N PHE A 458 2.12 -44.25 -0.44
CA PHE A 458 1.56 -43.64 0.76
C PHE A 458 1.20 -42.18 0.42
N PRO A 459 0.05 -41.94 -0.23
CA PRO A 459 -0.30 -40.62 -0.74
C PRO A 459 -0.48 -39.58 0.37
N SER A 460 0.33 -38.52 0.28
CA SER A 460 0.16 -37.25 0.97
C SER A 460 -1.16 -36.58 0.58
N ASP A 461 -1.60 -35.60 1.39
CA ASP A 461 -2.81 -34.84 1.06
C ASP A 461 -2.67 -34.16 -0.31
N ASP A 462 -3.69 -34.39 -1.14
CA ASP A 462 -3.77 -34.07 -2.57
C ASP A 462 -2.49 -34.34 -3.40
N MET A 463 -1.68 -35.33 -3.02
CA MET A 463 -0.37 -35.64 -3.63
C MET A 463 0.60 -34.45 -3.64
N CYS A 464 0.57 -33.62 -2.60
CA CYS A 464 1.38 -32.40 -2.51
C CYS A 464 2.89 -32.65 -2.67
N VAL A 465 3.40 -33.79 -2.18
CA VAL A 465 4.81 -34.19 -2.32
C VAL A 465 5.17 -34.48 -3.78
N THR A 466 4.35 -35.27 -4.49
CA THR A 466 4.52 -35.50 -5.95
C THR A 466 4.40 -34.20 -6.74
N CYS A 467 3.45 -33.33 -6.39
CA CYS A 467 3.27 -32.04 -7.05
C CYS A 467 4.51 -31.13 -6.88
N ALA A 468 5.10 -31.10 -5.68
CA ALA A 468 6.33 -30.37 -5.40
C ALA A 468 7.51 -30.94 -6.21
N ALA A 469 7.65 -32.27 -6.24
CA ALA A 469 8.73 -32.93 -6.99
C ALA A 469 8.62 -32.70 -8.51
N ILE A 470 7.41 -32.72 -9.07
CA ILE A 470 7.16 -32.40 -10.48
C ILE A 470 7.57 -30.95 -10.77
N ARG A 471 7.10 -29.97 -9.98
CA ARG A 471 7.51 -28.55 -10.13
C ARG A 471 9.02 -28.35 -9.98
N ALA A 472 9.65 -29.06 -9.05
CA ALA A 472 11.10 -29.02 -8.84
C ALA A 472 11.87 -29.46 -10.08
N LEU A 473 11.45 -30.56 -10.73
CA LEU A 473 12.03 -30.99 -12.01
C LEU A 473 11.87 -29.93 -13.11
N GLY A 474 10.71 -29.26 -13.16
CA GLY A 474 10.46 -28.13 -14.06
C GLY A 474 11.46 -26.99 -13.87
N LEU A 475 11.53 -26.44 -12.65
CA LEU A 475 12.42 -25.33 -12.26
C LEU A 475 13.90 -25.64 -12.46
N LEU A 476 14.34 -26.86 -12.13
CA LEU A 476 15.71 -27.31 -12.40
C LEU A 476 15.96 -27.40 -13.92
N SER A 477 15.00 -27.88 -14.72
CA SER A 477 15.15 -28.05 -16.18
C SER A 477 15.18 -26.77 -17.00
N SER A 478 14.56 -25.68 -16.51
CA SER A 478 14.69 -24.34 -17.09
C SER A 478 16.01 -23.68 -16.75
N SER A 479 16.53 -23.95 -15.55
CA SER A 479 17.73 -23.31 -15.00
C SER A 479 19.03 -24.02 -15.38
N ILE A 480 18.97 -25.32 -15.68
CA ILE A 480 20.14 -26.17 -15.99
C ILE A 480 20.03 -26.77 -17.40
N GLU A 481 21.08 -26.64 -18.19
CA GLU A 481 21.13 -27.17 -19.55
C GLU A 481 21.54 -28.65 -19.59
N SER A 482 20.60 -29.54 -19.29
CA SER A 482 20.76 -31.00 -19.47
C SER A 482 19.60 -31.60 -20.27
N LYS A 483 19.95 -32.41 -21.30
CA LYS A 483 18.96 -33.16 -22.10
C LYS A 483 18.29 -34.27 -21.28
N GLU A 484 19.05 -34.91 -20.39
CA GLU A 484 18.58 -35.98 -19.52
C GLU A 484 17.58 -35.43 -18.51
N LEU A 485 17.92 -34.33 -17.82
CA LEU A 485 17.02 -33.65 -16.89
C LEU A 485 15.70 -33.23 -17.55
N ARG A 486 15.77 -32.66 -18.77
CA ARG A 486 14.57 -32.30 -19.55
C ARG A 486 13.71 -33.51 -19.92
N SER A 487 14.32 -34.67 -20.20
CA SER A 487 13.60 -35.92 -20.44
C SER A 487 12.92 -36.44 -19.16
N ILE A 488 13.58 -36.36 -18.01
CA ILE A 488 13.03 -36.77 -16.71
C ILE A 488 11.87 -35.85 -16.31
N ALA A 489 12.04 -34.53 -16.41
CA ALA A 489 10.99 -33.54 -16.16
C ALA A 489 9.78 -33.73 -17.11
N ALA A 490 10.02 -34.07 -18.39
CA ALA A 490 8.95 -34.35 -19.33
C ALA A 490 8.08 -35.56 -18.90
N LYS A 491 8.71 -36.64 -18.41
CA LYS A 491 8.04 -37.82 -17.83
C LYS A 491 7.31 -37.48 -16.53
N GLY A 492 7.90 -36.64 -15.67
CA GLY A 492 7.25 -36.17 -14.43
C GLY A 492 5.96 -35.39 -14.72
N ALA A 493 5.96 -34.53 -15.74
CA ALA A 493 4.75 -33.86 -16.19
C ALA A 493 3.73 -34.81 -16.85
N GLU A 494 4.18 -35.83 -17.59
CA GLU A 494 3.28 -36.87 -18.12
C GLU A 494 2.60 -37.65 -16.99
N LEU A 495 3.31 -38.00 -15.93
CA LEU A 495 2.72 -38.57 -14.71
C LEU A 495 1.67 -37.63 -14.11
N GLY A 496 2.00 -36.35 -13.90
CA GLY A 496 1.07 -35.38 -13.32
C GLY A 496 -0.19 -35.09 -14.15
N PHE A 497 -0.16 -35.32 -15.47
CA PHE A 497 -1.36 -35.29 -16.31
C PHE A 497 -2.20 -36.58 -16.29
N VAL A 498 -1.59 -37.72 -15.96
CA VAL A 498 -2.28 -39.01 -15.80
C VAL A 498 -2.91 -39.15 -14.41
N LEU A 499 -2.30 -38.53 -13.39
CA LEU A 499 -2.91 -38.39 -12.07
C LEU A 499 -4.17 -37.51 -12.18
N GLU A 500 -5.34 -38.08 -11.91
CA GLU A 500 -6.67 -37.42 -12.01
C GLU A 500 -6.93 -36.38 -10.90
N LYS A 501 -5.91 -35.56 -10.58
CA LYS A 501 -5.88 -34.56 -9.51
C LYS A 501 -5.61 -33.18 -10.11
N GLN A 502 -6.37 -32.18 -9.67
CA GLN A 502 -6.24 -30.81 -10.19
C GLN A 502 -4.85 -30.21 -9.86
N SER A 503 -4.34 -30.46 -8.65
CA SER A 503 -2.99 -30.06 -8.21
C SER A 503 -1.87 -30.67 -9.04
N ALA A 504 -1.93 -31.98 -9.30
CA ALA A 504 -0.97 -32.70 -10.13
C ALA A 504 -0.99 -32.21 -11.59
N PHE A 505 -2.19 -31.96 -12.13
CA PHE A 505 -2.36 -31.36 -13.45
C PHE A 505 -1.74 -29.95 -13.52
N LEU A 506 -1.94 -29.10 -12.50
CA LEU A 506 -1.33 -27.78 -12.43
C LEU A 506 0.20 -27.87 -12.35
N ALA A 507 0.74 -28.74 -11.48
CA ALA A 507 2.18 -28.99 -11.38
C ALA A 507 2.81 -29.48 -12.70
N ALA A 508 2.10 -30.34 -13.44
CA ALA A 508 2.51 -30.81 -14.76
C ALA A 508 2.47 -29.70 -15.82
N ALA A 509 1.44 -28.85 -15.81
CA ALA A 509 1.34 -27.68 -16.69
C ALA A 509 2.47 -26.68 -16.42
N ASP A 510 2.71 -26.33 -15.15
CA ASP A 510 3.84 -25.50 -14.71
C ASP A 510 5.16 -26.08 -15.27
N THR A 511 5.36 -27.39 -15.12
CA THR A 511 6.57 -28.10 -15.55
C THR A 511 6.76 -28.11 -17.06
N LYS A 512 5.70 -28.34 -17.85
CA LYS A 512 5.79 -28.23 -19.32
C LYS A 512 6.05 -26.78 -19.75
N MET A 513 5.47 -25.77 -19.09
CA MET A 513 5.76 -24.35 -19.35
C MET A 513 7.27 -24.04 -19.18
N TYR A 514 7.88 -24.47 -18.07
CA TYR A 514 9.35 -24.36 -17.87
C TYR A 514 10.14 -25.11 -18.95
N LEU A 515 9.67 -26.27 -19.40
CA LEU A 515 10.33 -27.06 -20.45
C LEU A 515 10.24 -26.41 -21.83
N GLU A 516 9.12 -25.78 -22.21
CA GLU A 516 9.03 -25.03 -23.47
C GLU A 516 9.98 -23.83 -23.47
N TYR A 517 10.06 -23.08 -22.34
CA TYR A 517 11.08 -22.04 -22.20
C TYR A 517 12.51 -22.58 -22.33
N ALA A 518 12.80 -23.74 -21.73
CA ALA A 518 14.11 -24.38 -21.82
C ALA A 518 14.50 -24.78 -23.27
N LYS A 519 13.52 -24.97 -24.16
CA LYS A 519 13.73 -25.27 -25.59
C LYS A 519 13.86 -24.00 -26.43
N SER A 520 12.89 -23.08 -26.36
CA SER A 520 12.83 -21.92 -27.26
C SER A 520 13.57 -20.69 -26.76
N LYS A 521 13.84 -20.63 -25.44
CA LYS A 521 14.31 -19.43 -24.70
C LYS A 521 13.38 -18.21 -24.86
N ASN A 522 12.15 -18.43 -25.32
CA ASN A 522 11.14 -17.40 -25.54
C ASN A 522 9.95 -17.61 -24.59
N VAL A 523 9.72 -16.63 -23.72
CA VAL A 523 8.69 -16.67 -22.67
C VAL A 523 7.26 -16.70 -23.27
N ILE A 524 7.07 -16.17 -24.50
CA ILE A 524 5.77 -16.13 -25.16
C ILE A 524 5.32 -17.52 -25.64
N ASP A 525 6.24 -18.41 -26.00
CA ASP A 525 5.87 -19.78 -26.40
C ASP A 525 5.39 -20.58 -25.18
N SER A 526 6.00 -20.33 -24.02
CA SER A 526 5.57 -20.90 -22.73
C SER A 526 4.18 -20.38 -22.31
N LEU A 527 3.90 -19.11 -22.58
CA LEU A 527 2.57 -18.53 -22.38
C LEU A 527 1.53 -19.14 -23.34
N ASP A 528 1.85 -19.28 -24.63
CA ASP A 528 0.96 -19.91 -25.63
C ASP A 528 0.60 -21.35 -25.21
N PHE A 529 1.57 -22.13 -24.72
CA PHE A 529 1.32 -23.46 -24.16
C PHE A 529 0.35 -23.44 -22.96
N MET A 530 0.49 -22.48 -22.03
CA MET A 530 -0.42 -22.36 -20.87
C MET A 530 -1.84 -21.93 -21.28
N LEU A 531 -1.96 -21.08 -22.31
CA LEU A 531 -3.25 -20.69 -22.88
C LEU A 531 -3.95 -21.88 -23.55
N GLU A 532 -3.22 -22.69 -24.33
CA GLU A 532 -3.72 -23.96 -24.87
C GLU A 532 -4.17 -24.92 -23.77
N CYS A 533 -3.39 -25.08 -22.69
CA CYS A 533 -3.74 -25.96 -21.57
C CYS A 533 -5.00 -25.53 -20.81
N ALA A 534 -5.33 -24.23 -20.83
CA ALA A 534 -6.52 -23.66 -20.22
C ALA A 534 -7.78 -23.82 -21.09
N LYS A 535 -7.68 -24.12 -22.38
CA LYS A 535 -8.86 -24.34 -23.23
C LYS A 535 -9.64 -25.56 -22.75
N ASP A 536 -10.97 -25.43 -22.80
CA ASP A 536 -11.93 -26.48 -22.43
C ASP A 536 -11.80 -27.06 -21.00
N ARG A 537 -11.15 -26.33 -20.08
CA ARG A 537 -11.03 -26.68 -18.66
C ARG A 537 -12.09 -25.99 -17.78
N PRO A 538 -12.38 -26.51 -16.58
CA PRO A 538 -13.22 -25.82 -15.60
C PRO A 538 -12.67 -24.43 -15.23
N THR A 539 -13.54 -23.46 -14.98
CA THR A 539 -13.19 -22.06 -14.69
C THR A 539 -12.13 -21.89 -13.59
N ALA A 540 -12.19 -22.70 -12.53
CA ALA A 540 -11.20 -22.69 -11.46
C ALA A 540 -9.79 -23.13 -11.93
N THR A 541 -9.71 -24.18 -12.76
CA THR A 541 -8.47 -24.64 -13.37
C THR A 541 -7.93 -23.62 -14.38
N GLN A 542 -8.81 -23.00 -15.18
CA GLN A 542 -8.44 -21.91 -16.09
C GLN A 542 -7.83 -20.73 -15.35
N SER A 543 -8.47 -20.27 -14.28
CA SER A 543 -7.98 -19.17 -13.44
C SER A 543 -6.61 -19.51 -12.83
N ALA A 544 -6.45 -20.71 -12.25
CA ALA A 544 -5.19 -21.15 -11.66
C ALA A 544 -4.03 -21.22 -12.68
N LEU A 545 -4.27 -21.74 -13.89
CA LEU A 545 -3.27 -21.76 -14.97
C LEU A 545 -2.86 -20.35 -15.40
N LEU A 546 -3.83 -19.45 -15.58
CA LEU A 546 -3.55 -18.07 -16.00
C LEU A 546 -2.82 -17.27 -14.90
N TRP A 547 -3.14 -17.49 -13.62
CA TRP A 547 -2.39 -16.88 -12.52
C TRP A 547 -0.96 -17.45 -12.40
N SER A 548 -0.78 -18.77 -12.57
CA SER A 548 0.58 -19.36 -12.64
C SER A 548 1.40 -18.77 -13.80
N ALA A 549 0.79 -18.64 -14.99
CA ALA A 549 1.42 -17.99 -16.14
C ALA A 549 1.74 -16.50 -15.88
N TYR A 550 0.87 -15.77 -15.17
CA TYR A 550 1.12 -14.38 -14.78
C TYR A 550 2.30 -14.24 -13.80
N ASP A 551 2.36 -15.07 -12.77
CA ASP A 551 3.46 -15.07 -11.79
C ASP A 551 4.79 -15.50 -12.44
N TYR A 552 4.75 -16.49 -13.34
CA TYR A 552 5.89 -16.86 -14.16
C TYR A 552 6.40 -15.69 -15.02
N LEU A 553 5.50 -15.01 -15.75
CA LEU A 553 5.83 -13.84 -16.57
C LEU A 553 6.51 -12.71 -15.78
N GLN A 554 6.09 -12.48 -14.53
CA GLN A 554 6.70 -11.46 -13.67
C GLN A 554 8.20 -11.71 -13.41
N THR A 555 8.64 -12.97 -13.36
CA THR A 555 10.06 -13.32 -13.15
C THR A 555 10.95 -12.90 -14.33
N PHE A 556 10.37 -12.67 -15.52
CA PHE A 556 11.07 -12.24 -16.74
C PHE A 556 10.84 -10.76 -17.09
N ARG A 557 10.43 -9.91 -16.14
CA ARG A 557 10.24 -8.47 -16.39
C ARG A 557 11.47 -7.84 -17.05
N GLY A 558 11.28 -7.16 -18.18
CA GLY A 558 12.37 -6.59 -18.99
C GLY A 558 13.06 -7.55 -19.95
N SER A 559 12.61 -8.81 -20.07
CA SER A 559 13.10 -9.73 -21.10
C SER A 559 12.67 -9.28 -22.51
N PRO A 560 13.56 -9.32 -23.52
CA PRO A 560 13.22 -8.91 -24.89
C PRO A 560 12.12 -9.79 -25.52
N SER A 561 11.96 -11.04 -25.08
CA SER A 561 10.86 -11.91 -25.51
C SER A 561 9.47 -11.33 -25.24
N LEU A 562 9.31 -10.46 -24.23
CA LEU A 562 8.02 -9.86 -23.90
C LEU A 562 7.54 -8.84 -24.96
N GLN A 563 8.41 -8.43 -25.89
CA GLN A 563 8.09 -7.54 -27.02
C GLN A 563 7.71 -8.31 -28.29
N THR A 564 7.80 -9.65 -28.29
CA THR A 564 7.48 -10.51 -29.45
C THR A 564 6.13 -11.22 -29.26
N VAL A 565 5.13 -10.53 -28.70
CA VAL A 565 3.80 -11.11 -28.46
C VAL A 565 3.09 -11.38 -29.78
N THR A 566 2.65 -12.62 -30.01
CA THR A 566 2.01 -12.99 -31.27
C THR A 566 0.54 -12.56 -31.31
N PRO A 567 -0.02 -12.26 -32.50
CA PRO A 567 -1.46 -11.99 -32.66
C PRO A 567 -2.36 -13.16 -32.21
N LYS A 568 -1.85 -14.39 -32.23
CA LYS A 568 -2.53 -15.59 -31.69
C LYS A 568 -2.74 -15.44 -30.18
N VAL A 569 -1.66 -15.23 -29.42
CA VAL A 569 -1.69 -15.06 -27.96
C VAL A 569 -2.59 -13.90 -27.55
N LEU A 570 -2.52 -12.76 -28.25
CA LEU A 570 -3.40 -11.61 -27.97
C LEU A 570 -4.88 -11.92 -28.23
N LYS A 571 -5.19 -12.67 -29.29
CA LYS A 571 -6.56 -13.10 -29.58
C LYS A 571 -7.10 -14.05 -28.50
N GLU A 572 -6.30 -15.01 -28.06
CA GLU A 572 -6.71 -15.97 -27.02
C GLU A 572 -6.90 -15.30 -25.66
N LEU A 573 -5.98 -14.43 -25.24
CA LEU A 573 -6.14 -13.61 -24.05
C LEU A 573 -7.40 -12.73 -24.11
N ARG A 574 -7.67 -12.09 -25.26
CA ARG A 574 -8.91 -11.33 -25.49
C ARG A 574 -10.15 -12.23 -25.35
N ASP A 575 -10.13 -13.43 -25.91
CA ASP A 575 -11.27 -14.34 -25.87
C ASP A 575 -11.52 -14.87 -24.43
N PHE A 576 -10.47 -15.14 -23.65
CA PHE A 576 -10.57 -15.39 -22.20
C PHE A 576 -11.14 -14.19 -21.42
N VAL A 577 -10.81 -12.96 -21.80
CA VAL A 577 -11.38 -11.74 -21.18
C VAL A 577 -12.86 -11.53 -21.53
N LEU A 578 -13.26 -11.80 -22.77
CA LEU A 578 -14.63 -11.53 -23.24
C LEU A 578 -15.64 -12.63 -22.88
N TYR A 579 -15.20 -13.88 -22.81
CA TYR A 579 -16.07 -15.05 -22.65
C TYR A 579 -15.79 -15.87 -21.38
N GLY A 580 -14.67 -15.64 -20.71
CA GLY A 580 -14.34 -16.30 -19.44
C GLY A 580 -15.18 -15.80 -18.26
N GLY A 581 -15.27 -16.63 -17.21
CA GLY A 581 -15.77 -16.17 -15.91
C GLY A 581 -14.87 -15.08 -15.31
N ALA A 582 -15.36 -14.31 -14.34
CA ALA A 582 -14.67 -13.12 -13.84
C ALA A 582 -13.22 -13.36 -13.39
N GLU A 583 -12.93 -14.49 -12.72
CA GLU A 583 -11.57 -14.86 -12.30
C GLU A 583 -10.63 -15.17 -13.48
N VAL A 584 -11.16 -15.74 -14.55
CA VAL A 584 -10.42 -16.07 -15.79
C VAL A 584 -10.16 -14.79 -16.58
N ALA A 585 -11.18 -13.96 -16.75
CA ALA A 585 -11.07 -12.65 -17.40
C ALA A 585 -10.12 -11.72 -16.62
N SER A 586 -10.12 -11.79 -15.29
CA SER A 586 -9.17 -11.11 -14.41
C SER A 586 -7.72 -11.48 -14.71
N ALA A 587 -7.42 -12.77 -14.72
CA ALA A 587 -6.06 -13.26 -14.91
C ALA A 587 -5.56 -12.93 -16.32
N ALA A 588 -6.39 -13.18 -17.34
CA ALA A 588 -6.09 -12.80 -18.72
C ALA A 588 -5.87 -11.29 -18.90
N PHE A 589 -6.72 -10.44 -18.30
CA PHE A 589 -6.53 -8.98 -18.34
C PHE A 589 -5.26 -8.52 -17.60
N SER A 590 -4.88 -9.21 -16.52
CA SER A 590 -3.64 -8.94 -15.79
C SER A 590 -2.41 -9.29 -16.62
N ILE A 591 -2.44 -10.42 -17.35
CA ILE A 591 -1.41 -10.79 -18.34
C ILE A 591 -1.31 -9.72 -19.44
N ILE A 592 -2.42 -9.32 -20.07
CA ILE A 592 -2.43 -8.26 -21.11
C ILE A 592 -1.84 -6.96 -20.57
N SER A 593 -2.19 -6.58 -19.34
CA SER A 593 -1.70 -5.36 -18.69
C SER A 593 -0.20 -5.41 -18.42
N PHE A 594 0.33 -6.56 -18.02
CA PHE A 594 1.78 -6.79 -17.87
C PHE A 594 2.51 -6.75 -19.20
N LEU A 595 2.00 -7.41 -20.24
CA LEU A 595 2.58 -7.37 -21.59
C LEU A 595 2.63 -5.92 -22.12
N ALA A 596 1.53 -5.17 -22.01
CA ALA A 596 1.48 -3.76 -22.41
C ALA A 596 2.42 -2.86 -21.59
N SER A 597 2.77 -3.22 -20.34
CA SER A 597 3.79 -2.50 -19.57
C SER A 597 5.24 -2.74 -20.05
N ASN A 598 5.48 -3.76 -20.88
CA ASN A 598 6.79 -4.07 -21.48
C ASN A 598 6.84 -3.69 -22.99
N ASP A 599 5.68 -3.56 -23.64
CA ASP A 599 5.53 -3.11 -25.02
C ASP A 599 4.37 -2.10 -25.17
N LEU A 600 4.72 -0.84 -25.42
CA LEU A 600 3.79 0.28 -25.60
C LEU A 600 2.88 0.12 -26.83
N SER A 601 3.24 -0.72 -27.81
CA SER A 601 2.39 -0.97 -28.98
C SER A 601 1.06 -1.67 -28.60
N LEU A 602 1.01 -2.30 -27.43
CA LEU A 602 -0.15 -3.02 -26.90
C LEU A 602 -1.05 -2.15 -26.00
N ASP A 603 -0.70 -0.87 -25.76
CA ASP A 603 -1.51 0.05 -24.94
C ASP A 603 -2.93 0.23 -25.51
N GLU A 604 -3.06 0.36 -26.84
CA GLU A 604 -4.36 0.45 -27.52
C GLU A 604 -5.18 -0.84 -27.37
N VAL A 605 -4.53 -2.01 -27.41
CA VAL A 605 -5.18 -3.31 -27.22
C VAL A 605 -5.71 -3.44 -25.78
N ARG A 606 -4.90 -3.04 -24.79
CA ARG A 606 -5.32 -3.00 -23.37
C ARG A 606 -6.51 -2.06 -23.17
N GLU A 607 -6.49 -0.86 -23.74
CA GLU A 607 -7.59 0.09 -23.62
C GLU A 607 -8.87 -0.39 -24.33
N ALA A 608 -8.76 -0.92 -25.56
CA ALA A 608 -9.89 -1.46 -26.30
C ALA A 608 -10.58 -2.62 -25.55
N ILE A 609 -9.80 -3.51 -24.94
CA ILE A 609 -10.30 -4.62 -24.13
C ILE A 609 -10.95 -4.11 -22.84
N ALA A 610 -10.35 -3.13 -22.15
CA ALA A 610 -10.96 -2.48 -20.99
C ALA A 610 -12.31 -1.80 -21.33
N ILE A 611 -12.43 -1.18 -22.52
CA ILE A 611 -13.68 -0.62 -23.04
C ILE A 611 -14.71 -1.73 -23.34
N ALA A 612 -14.28 -2.88 -23.86
CA ALA A 612 -15.16 -4.01 -24.14
C ALA A 612 -15.72 -4.64 -22.84
N ILE A 613 -14.88 -4.86 -21.82
CA ILE A 613 -15.33 -5.28 -20.47
C ILE A 613 -16.38 -4.30 -19.93
N LYS A 614 -16.13 -2.98 -20.04
CA LYS A 614 -17.10 -1.96 -19.61
C LYS A 614 -18.45 -2.13 -20.31
N ARG A 615 -18.45 -2.24 -21.64
CA ARG A 615 -19.68 -2.43 -22.44
C ARG A 615 -20.42 -3.72 -22.08
N ALA A 616 -19.71 -4.81 -21.77
CA ALA A 616 -20.32 -6.05 -21.31
C ALA A 616 -20.98 -5.90 -19.92
N GLY A 617 -20.41 -5.08 -19.03
CA GLY A 617 -21.05 -4.70 -17.77
C GLY A 617 -22.31 -3.87 -17.95
N ASP A 618 -22.29 -2.95 -18.92
CA ASP A 618 -23.42 -2.09 -19.28
C ASP A 618 -24.57 -2.85 -19.99
N GLN A 619 -24.32 -4.01 -20.62
CA GLN A 619 -25.31 -4.76 -21.41
C GLN A 619 -26.02 -5.93 -20.72
N VAL A 620 -25.46 -6.51 -19.64
CA VAL A 620 -26.16 -7.56 -18.89
C VAL A 620 -27.23 -6.92 -18.00
N ALA A 621 -28.49 -6.99 -18.44
CA ALA A 621 -29.62 -6.57 -17.63
C ALA A 621 -29.78 -7.50 -16.42
N VAL A 622 -29.43 -7.02 -15.23
CA VAL A 622 -29.70 -7.77 -13.98
C VAL A 622 -31.21 -7.91 -13.84
N GLY A 623 -31.68 -9.15 -13.78
CA GLY A 623 -33.06 -9.53 -13.52
C GLY A 623 -33.52 -9.22 -12.09
N VAL A 624 -33.48 -7.95 -11.68
CA VAL A 624 -34.61 -7.43 -10.92
C VAL A 624 -35.71 -7.26 -11.95
N ALA A 625 -36.76 -8.07 -11.85
CA ALA A 625 -38.03 -7.69 -12.44
C ALA A 625 -38.41 -6.36 -11.78
N VAL A 626 -38.11 -5.25 -12.45
CA VAL A 626 -38.71 -3.96 -12.13
C VAL A 626 -40.19 -4.22 -12.30
N HIS A 627 -40.89 -4.43 -11.17
CA HIS A 627 -42.32 -4.31 -11.16
C HIS A 627 -42.61 -2.99 -11.85
N GLN A 628 -43.17 -3.05 -13.04
CA GLN A 628 -43.78 -1.90 -13.67
C GLN A 628 -44.89 -1.49 -12.71
N SER A 629 -44.57 -0.56 -11.80
CA SER A 629 -45.55 0.02 -10.89
C SER A 629 -46.66 0.51 -11.79
N ALA A 630 -47.89 0.02 -11.56
CA ALA A 630 -49.04 0.29 -12.43
C ALA A 630 -49.03 1.77 -12.85
N PRO A 631 -49.27 2.07 -14.14
CA PRO A 631 -49.01 3.39 -14.72
C PRO A 631 -49.59 4.48 -13.83
N ARG A 632 -48.69 5.30 -13.29
CA ARG A 632 -49.04 6.26 -12.23
C ARG A 632 -50.00 7.28 -12.78
N THR A 633 -50.95 7.71 -11.96
CA THR A 633 -51.90 8.73 -12.41
C THR A 633 -51.15 10.05 -12.64
N ALA A 634 -51.59 10.82 -13.64
CA ALA A 634 -50.97 12.11 -13.99
C ALA A 634 -50.92 13.08 -12.79
N GLU A 635 -51.79 12.90 -11.80
CA GLU A 635 -51.82 13.67 -10.56
C GLU A 635 -50.62 13.39 -9.63
N GLU A 636 -50.11 12.15 -9.60
CA GLU A 636 -48.91 11.79 -8.83
C GLU A 636 -47.63 12.32 -9.49
N GLU A 637 -47.56 12.27 -10.83
CA GLU A 637 -46.46 12.87 -11.58
C GLU A 637 -46.44 14.39 -11.43
N ALA A 638 -47.60 15.06 -11.50
CA ALA A 638 -47.72 16.49 -11.26
C ALA A 638 -47.24 16.89 -9.85
N LYS A 639 -47.69 16.18 -8.81
CA LYS A 639 -47.24 16.41 -7.42
C LYS A 639 -45.75 16.18 -7.24
N ARG A 640 -45.15 15.22 -7.95
CA ARG A 640 -43.70 14.98 -7.95
C ARG A 640 -42.94 16.11 -8.65
N ALA A 641 -43.36 16.49 -9.87
CA ALA A 641 -42.76 17.57 -10.64
C ALA A 641 -42.81 18.91 -9.89
N GLU A 642 -43.92 19.22 -9.20
CA GLU A 642 -44.04 20.41 -8.37
C GLU A 642 -43.07 20.38 -7.16
N LYS A 643 -42.93 19.22 -6.51
CA LYS A 643 -42.02 19.01 -5.37
C LYS A 643 -40.55 19.07 -5.80
N GLU A 644 -40.25 18.66 -7.03
CA GLU A 644 -38.95 18.74 -7.68
C GLU A 644 -38.61 20.17 -8.11
N ALA A 645 -39.55 20.89 -8.72
CA ALA A 645 -39.43 22.33 -9.02
C ALA A 645 -39.23 23.19 -7.76
N LYS A 646 -39.95 22.88 -6.66
CA LYS A 646 -39.71 23.50 -5.34
C LYS A 646 -38.30 23.23 -4.80
N ARG A 647 -37.75 22.04 -5.05
CA ARG A 647 -36.35 21.69 -4.69
C ARG A 647 -35.33 22.38 -5.59
N ALA A 648 -35.59 22.51 -6.89
CA ALA A 648 -34.75 23.24 -7.83
C ALA A 648 -34.63 24.73 -7.46
N ARG A 649 -35.77 25.42 -7.27
CA ARG A 649 -35.81 26.83 -6.82
C ARG A 649 -35.11 27.05 -5.46
N LYS A 650 -35.18 26.06 -4.55
CA LYS A 650 -34.42 26.12 -3.28
C LYS A 650 -32.91 26.02 -3.52
N ARG A 651 -32.46 25.16 -4.45
CA ARG A 651 -31.03 25.05 -4.82
C ARG A 651 -30.52 26.32 -5.47
N GLU A 652 -31.25 26.90 -6.42
CA GLU A 652 -30.90 28.19 -7.05
C GLU A 652 -30.78 29.31 -6.02
N ARG A 653 -31.73 29.41 -5.07
CA ARG A 653 -31.68 30.43 -4.01
C ARG A 653 -30.49 30.26 -3.06
N GLU A 654 -30.07 29.03 -2.76
CA GLU A 654 -28.86 28.78 -1.97
C GLU A 654 -27.58 29.06 -2.79
N LEU A 655 -27.58 28.80 -4.09
CA LEU A 655 -26.46 29.08 -4.99
C LEU A 655 -26.26 30.60 -5.16
N ALA A 656 -27.34 31.37 -5.32
CA ALA A 656 -27.31 32.84 -5.35
C ALA A 656 -26.85 33.47 -4.02
N LYS A 657 -27.25 32.91 -2.87
CA LYS A 657 -26.72 33.34 -1.56
C LYS A 657 -25.23 33.05 -1.42
N ARG A 658 -24.75 31.93 -1.99
CA ARG A 658 -23.35 31.55 -1.96
C ARG A 658 -22.51 32.50 -2.83
N SER A 659 -22.95 32.80 -4.05
CA SER A 659 -22.24 33.75 -4.91
C SER A 659 -22.24 35.18 -4.35
N ALA A 660 -23.29 35.59 -3.64
CA ALA A 660 -23.32 36.89 -2.94
C ALA A 660 -22.24 36.96 -1.84
N ARG A 661 -22.12 35.92 -1.01
CA ARG A 661 -21.08 35.83 0.03
C ARG A 661 -19.67 35.76 -0.56
N GLU A 662 -19.49 34.99 -1.63
CA GLU A 662 -18.20 34.90 -2.33
C GLU A 662 -17.80 36.27 -2.93
N ALA A 663 -18.75 37.11 -3.34
CA ALA A 663 -18.50 38.49 -3.76
C ALA A 663 -18.20 39.45 -2.59
N GLU A 664 -18.90 39.33 -1.46
CA GLU A 664 -18.62 40.08 -0.22
C GLU A 664 -17.21 39.75 0.32
N ASP A 665 -16.84 38.46 0.37
CA ASP A 665 -15.52 37.99 0.78
C ASP A 665 -14.42 38.51 -0.17
N LEU A 666 -14.68 38.56 -1.48
CA LEU A 666 -13.75 39.12 -2.48
C LEU A 666 -13.57 40.62 -2.28
N HIS A 667 -14.64 41.38 -2.09
CA HIS A 667 -14.57 42.82 -1.81
C HIS A 667 -13.83 43.09 -0.50
N ALA A 668 -14.08 42.30 0.55
CA ALA A 668 -13.36 42.40 1.82
C ALA A 668 -11.88 42.00 1.71
N ALA A 669 -11.52 41.13 0.76
CA ALA A 669 -10.13 40.78 0.47
C ALA A 669 -9.42 41.88 -0.33
N GLU A 670 -10.09 42.50 -1.31
CA GLU A 670 -9.54 43.68 -2.00
C GLU A 670 -9.38 44.88 -1.06
N GLN A 671 -10.33 45.12 -0.15
CA GLN A 671 -10.24 46.17 0.86
C GLN A 671 -8.95 45.98 1.68
N ARG A 672 -8.76 44.79 2.26
CA ARG A 672 -7.53 44.42 2.99
C ARG A 672 -6.26 44.55 2.16
N ARG A 673 -6.33 44.34 0.84
CA ARG A 673 -5.19 44.54 -0.07
C ARG A 673 -4.87 46.03 -0.23
N ARG A 674 -5.88 46.89 -0.42
CA ARG A 674 -5.73 48.35 -0.49
C ARG A 674 -5.24 48.93 0.84
N ASP A 675 -5.74 48.43 1.96
CA ASP A 675 -5.30 48.84 3.30
C ASP A 675 -3.83 48.46 3.55
N ALA A 676 -3.40 47.27 3.09
CA ALA A 676 -2.00 46.84 3.15
C ALA A 676 -1.08 47.62 2.19
N GLU A 677 -1.55 47.93 0.97
CA GLU A 677 -0.86 48.80 0.02
C GLU A 677 -0.68 50.22 0.60
N ALA A 678 -1.72 50.78 1.23
CA ALA A 678 -1.65 52.09 1.90
C ALA A 678 -0.71 52.07 3.12
N ALA A 679 -0.74 51.02 3.94
CA ALA A 679 0.20 50.85 5.05
C ALA A 679 1.65 50.75 4.58
N TYR A 680 1.91 50.06 3.47
CA TYR A 680 3.24 49.99 2.84
C TYR A 680 3.70 51.34 2.29
N VAL A 681 2.81 52.11 1.65
CA VAL A 681 3.12 53.47 1.16
C VAL A 681 3.42 54.42 2.32
N ASN A 682 2.66 54.38 3.41
CA ASN A 682 2.93 55.20 4.60
C ASN A 682 4.27 54.82 5.25
N ALA A 683 4.56 53.51 5.40
CA ALA A 683 5.85 53.05 5.93
C ALA A 683 7.03 53.43 5.01
N MET A 684 6.82 53.54 3.70
CA MET A 684 7.82 54.08 2.76
C MET A 684 7.96 55.61 2.87
N ALA A 685 6.88 56.34 3.15
CA ALA A 685 6.92 57.80 3.35
C ALA A 685 7.65 58.18 4.64
N GLU A 686 7.37 57.50 5.76
CA GLU A 686 8.13 57.65 7.01
C GLU A 686 9.63 57.39 6.79
N HIS A 687 9.97 56.37 5.99
CA HIS A 687 11.36 56.06 5.66
C HIS A 687 12.07 57.12 4.79
N VAL A 688 11.32 57.98 4.09
CA VAL A 688 11.85 59.09 3.28
C VAL A 688 12.02 60.36 4.11
N GLU A 689 11.14 60.63 5.08
CA GLU A 689 11.29 61.77 6.00
C GLU A 689 12.51 61.60 6.93
N ASP A 690 12.77 60.39 7.44
CA ASP A 690 13.94 60.07 8.26
C ASP A 690 15.29 60.26 7.52
N THR A 691 15.29 60.32 6.18
CA THR A 691 16.52 60.55 5.39
C THR A 691 16.83 62.02 5.10
N GLN A 692 15.99 62.98 5.51
CA GLN A 692 16.21 64.42 5.23
C GLN A 692 17.00 65.18 6.30
N THR A 693 17.46 64.55 7.38
CA THR A 693 18.10 65.24 8.52
C THR A 693 19.59 64.98 8.74
N TYR A 694 20.38 64.75 7.68
CA TYR A 694 21.85 64.90 7.77
C TYR A 694 22.51 65.42 6.49
N SER A 695 23.58 66.20 6.70
CA SER A 695 24.60 66.68 5.73
C SER A 695 24.31 67.96 4.94
N GLU A 696 24.70 69.10 5.52
CA GLU A 696 25.06 70.31 4.76
C GLU A 696 26.54 70.30 4.31
N HIS A 697 26.76 70.96 3.16
CA HIS A 697 27.96 71.69 2.72
C HIS A 697 29.12 71.04 1.92
N THR A 698 29.47 71.76 0.84
CA THR A 698 30.61 71.64 -0.12
C THR A 698 30.54 70.52 -1.18
N GLY A 699 30.81 70.75 -2.47
CA GLY A 699 30.99 72.02 -3.20
C GLY A 699 31.48 71.86 -4.66
N THR A 700 30.96 72.70 -5.58
CA THR A 700 31.47 73.05 -6.94
C THR A 700 31.50 72.03 -8.11
N MET A 701 30.74 72.41 -9.17
CA MET A 701 31.15 72.60 -10.58
C MET A 701 31.07 71.49 -11.66
N ILE A 702 30.45 71.91 -12.79
CA ILE A 702 30.59 71.50 -14.21
C ILE A 702 29.63 70.42 -14.79
N THR A 703 29.08 70.77 -15.95
CA THR A 703 28.15 70.06 -16.87
C THR A 703 28.85 69.87 -18.24
N PRO A 704 28.20 69.40 -19.34
CA PRO A 704 27.07 68.49 -19.54
C PRO A 704 27.44 67.29 -20.47
N GLY A 705 26.47 66.42 -20.83
CA GLY A 705 26.50 65.72 -22.14
C GLY A 705 26.05 64.25 -22.20
N ASP A 706 25.02 64.03 -23.01
CA ASP A 706 24.79 62.93 -23.96
C ASP A 706 24.52 61.45 -23.53
N ASP A 707 23.35 61.01 -23.99
CA ASP A 707 22.96 59.72 -24.59
C ASP A 707 23.05 58.36 -23.85
N ALA A 708 22.01 57.56 -24.13
CA ALA A 708 21.80 56.17 -23.74
C ALA A 708 22.33 55.22 -24.86
N PRO A 709 22.14 53.87 -24.81
CA PRO A 709 21.53 53.01 -23.80
C PRO A 709 22.37 51.73 -23.49
N ASP A 710 21.66 50.68 -23.04
CA ASP A 710 21.96 49.25 -23.12
C ASP A 710 22.55 48.47 -21.92
N THR A 711 22.08 47.23 -21.90
CA THR A 711 22.13 46.18 -20.86
C THR A 711 23.26 45.18 -21.17
N PRO A 712 23.41 44.07 -20.42
CA PRO A 712 23.51 43.88 -18.96
C PRO A 712 24.83 43.13 -18.59
N ALA A 713 25.08 42.83 -17.31
CA ALA A 713 25.35 41.46 -16.80
C ALA A 713 26.18 41.35 -15.50
N THR A 714 25.85 40.30 -14.74
CA THR A 714 26.72 39.43 -13.91
C THR A 714 27.42 39.93 -12.62
N ILE A 715 26.98 39.29 -11.51
CA ILE A 715 27.77 38.59 -10.49
C ILE A 715 28.66 39.43 -9.55
N GLY A 716 28.35 39.35 -8.24
CA GLY A 716 29.19 39.91 -7.19
C GLY A 716 28.73 39.59 -5.76
N MET A 717 28.48 38.32 -5.42
CA MET A 717 28.28 37.95 -4.00
C MET A 717 29.56 38.22 -3.20
N LYS A 718 29.48 39.05 -2.15
CA LYS A 718 30.27 38.84 -0.93
C LYS A 718 29.45 39.16 0.31
N ARG A 719 29.59 38.29 1.30
CA ARG A 719 28.99 38.38 2.63
C ARG A 719 29.75 39.43 3.43
N GLU A 720 29.09 40.03 4.42
CA GLU A 720 29.66 40.03 5.76
C GLU A 720 28.58 39.94 6.83
N ARG A 721 28.98 39.48 8.02
CA ARG A 721 28.14 39.33 9.21
C ARG A 721 28.64 40.30 10.26
N GLU A 722 27.75 41.00 10.93
CA GLU A 722 27.88 41.42 12.32
C GLU A 722 26.46 41.84 12.77
N SER A 723 25.78 41.30 13.78
CA SER A 723 26.08 40.62 15.05
C SER A 723 25.89 41.50 16.28
N VAL A 724 24.83 41.14 17.01
CA VAL A 724 24.62 41.25 18.46
C VAL A 724 24.20 42.61 19.05
N LYS A 725 23.27 42.46 20.02
CA LYS A 725 22.95 43.32 21.18
C LYS A 725 21.83 44.36 20.98
N SER A 726 20.95 44.60 21.96
CA SER A 726 20.36 43.77 23.04
C SER A 726 19.52 44.69 23.93
N PHE A 727 18.44 44.18 24.55
CA PHE A 727 17.81 44.77 25.75
C PHE A 727 17.10 46.14 25.54
N VAL A 728 16.06 46.52 26.29
CA VAL A 728 15.14 45.75 27.15
C VAL A 728 13.81 46.51 27.34
N GLU A 729 12.80 45.76 27.78
CA GLU A 729 11.48 46.05 28.38
C GLU A 729 10.96 47.48 28.66
N THR A 730 9.62 47.49 28.79
CA THR A 730 8.72 48.31 29.64
C THR A 730 7.92 49.42 28.96
N ASP A 731 6.68 49.72 29.37
CA ASP A 731 5.56 48.91 29.91
C ASP A 731 4.30 49.82 29.88
N SER A 732 3.11 49.28 30.19
CA SER A 732 1.81 49.97 30.38
C SER A 732 1.19 50.64 29.13
N ALA A 733 -0.09 50.47 28.72
CA ALA A 733 -1.39 50.17 29.36
C ALA A 733 -2.26 51.41 29.68
N VAL A 734 -3.59 51.18 29.73
CA VAL A 734 -4.74 52.12 29.91
C VAL A 734 -5.25 52.76 28.60
N LYS A 735 -6.54 52.93 28.30
CA LYS A 735 -7.85 52.27 28.53
C LYS A 735 -8.92 53.27 28.03
N ALA A 736 -9.94 52.79 27.30
CA ALA A 736 -11.30 53.38 27.18
C ALA A 736 -11.42 54.74 26.42
N GLU A 737 -12.58 55.18 25.91
CA GLU A 737 -13.99 54.70 26.05
C GLU A 737 -14.86 55.09 24.80
N VAL A 738 -16.16 54.76 24.79
CA VAL A 738 -17.12 54.92 23.65
C VAL A 738 -18.31 55.81 24.04
N PRO A 739 -19.00 56.51 23.11
CA PRO A 739 -20.48 56.41 23.08
C PRO A 739 -21.20 56.43 21.70
N ALA A 740 -22.46 55.97 21.77
CA ALA A 740 -23.65 55.90 20.87
C ALA A 740 -24.06 57.18 20.05
N ALA A 741 -25.11 57.24 19.18
CA ALA A 741 -25.93 56.31 18.33
C ALA A 741 -27.05 57.13 17.55
N VAL A 742 -28.00 56.46 16.84
CA VAL A 742 -29.32 56.98 16.29
C VAL A 742 -29.23 57.73 14.92
N GLU A 743 -30.13 57.76 13.91
CA GLU A 743 -31.55 57.32 13.65
C GLU A 743 -31.84 56.89 12.15
N ALA A 744 -33.12 56.72 11.73
CA ALA A 744 -33.66 56.55 10.35
C ALA A 744 -35.15 57.01 10.26
N PRO A 745 -35.79 57.33 9.08
CA PRO A 745 -36.82 56.41 8.48
C PRO A 745 -37.30 56.61 6.98
N ALA A 746 -38.19 55.69 6.51
CA ALA A 746 -39.26 55.76 5.44
C ALA A 746 -38.92 55.92 3.91
N GLY A 747 -39.73 55.47 2.90
CA GLY A 747 -40.97 54.64 2.82
C GLY A 747 -41.61 54.48 1.39
N GLU A 748 -42.57 53.53 1.23
CA GLU A 748 -43.66 53.34 0.19
C GLU A 748 -43.45 52.84 -1.29
N GLU A 749 -44.55 52.37 -1.94
CA GLU A 749 -44.64 51.44 -3.12
C GLU A 749 -45.83 51.77 -4.12
N PRO A 750 -46.33 50.87 -5.04
CA PRO A 750 -46.24 50.83 -6.53
C PRO A 750 -47.45 51.40 -7.36
N PRO A 751 -47.56 51.24 -8.73
CA PRO A 751 -48.57 50.29 -9.31
C PRO A 751 -48.46 49.75 -10.80
N LYS A 752 -48.93 48.50 -11.00
CA LYS A 752 -49.85 47.88 -12.05
C LYS A 752 -49.79 48.14 -13.60
N LYS A 753 -49.90 47.03 -14.39
CA LYS A 753 -50.74 46.71 -15.62
C LYS A 753 -49.95 45.97 -16.76
N VAL A 754 -50.51 45.27 -17.78
CA VAL A 754 -51.58 44.23 -17.95
C VAL A 754 -51.60 43.72 -19.42
N LYS A 755 -52.15 42.49 -19.69
CA LYS A 755 -52.65 41.88 -20.97
C LYS A 755 -51.75 40.90 -21.79
N LYS A 756 -52.46 40.05 -22.56
CA LYS A 756 -52.07 38.78 -23.22
C LYS A 756 -51.93 38.91 -24.75
N LEU A 757 -51.28 37.94 -25.41
CA LEU A 757 -51.81 37.29 -26.63
C LEU A 757 -51.07 35.96 -26.95
N THR A 758 -51.76 35.05 -27.65
CA THR A 758 -51.33 33.65 -27.91
C THR A 758 -51.56 33.27 -29.37
N PHE A 759 -50.67 32.48 -29.97
CA PHE A 759 -50.99 31.66 -31.15
C PHE A 759 -50.31 30.27 -31.09
N LYS A 760 -51.06 29.24 -31.48
CA LYS A 760 -50.57 27.86 -31.71
C LYS A 760 -50.45 27.62 -33.22
N LEU A 761 -49.49 26.82 -33.67
CA LEU A 761 -49.59 26.08 -34.93
C LEU A 761 -48.77 24.77 -34.89
N LYS A 762 -49.02 23.89 -35.87
CA LYS A 762 -48.95 22.43 -35.74
C LYS A 762 -47.55 21.81 -35.96
N LYS A 763 -47.36 20.60 -35.42
CA LYS A 763 -46.39 19.59 -35.92
C LYS A 763 -46.64 19.28 -37.41
N PRO A 764 -45.59 18.86 -38.12
CA PRO A 764 -45.64 17.68 -38.97
C PRO A 764 -44.83 16.53 -38.38
N THR A 765 -45.13 15.33 -38.85
CA THR A 765 -44.56 14.03 -38.48
C THR A 765 -43.31 13.68 -39.27
N ALA A 766 -42.32 13.08 -38.59
CA ALA A 766 -41.71 11.81 -38.98
C ALA A 766 -41.27 11.12 -37.67
#